data_AF-A0A1Q7SGE2-F1
#
_entry.id   AF-A0A1Q7SGE2-F1
#
_cell.length_a   1.000
_cell.length_b   1.000
_cell.length_c   1.000
_cell.angle_alpha   90.00
_cell.angle_beta   90.00
_cell.angle_gamma   90.00
#
_symmetry.space_group_name_H-M   'P 1'
#
loop_
_entity.id
_entity.type
_entity.pdbx_description
1 polymer ?
#
loop_
_entity_poly.entity_id
_entity_poly.type
_entity_poly.pdbx_seq_one_letter_code
_entity_poly.pdbx_strand_id
1 'polypeptide(L)'
;MQSDKRRNVAFALVILQRRLASSTYAILRSLERRKKRLEDLLQGVAKPVYPDEETYDAEEVEDLSEEDRWKEEQIWETLSVAENRQELQSEVRVIAGLIDKAKAIIQKEIEVKILHLKQTMADLMAKFPNEKMLIFTEAKDTLEYLERKIRSWGYTVSTIHGGMRLEERVKAESVFKNQTQVMVATEAAGEGINLQFCHLMINYDIPWNPNRLEQRMGRIHRYGQTREVYVFNLVANNTREGKVLTTLFDKLQEIRDALQSDKVFDVISEVLYGKNLSQLLLEAAASARGMDEILKEIDVKVDEEYIAKVKENLGESLATRYIDYTRLKEMAEKARENRLIPEYTEAFFKKAFVKAGGKLHDRKDQFIAIDSLPYEIRQIGEIEKFKRQFGSLLRSYPKVTFDKDLGFKTPDAEFVTFGHPLFEATLDWVERELTVELQRGSVFLDPDGTLDGLILFYEGEVRDGTGAVAGKSLFSYYVDLVTGEVRDTAPTVIWDLSEAGPGESENLDSESVKRKILPRVITGLNEYMGRLQEDRKKQAEIKEKYGLKSLDKLIVGLDGDLIALYTRKERGDNVDLAIRNKEELKRKYEQSKQELEDVIRKERNLTMSMPSFLGIIRVRPSLQTTQAMHRDEEVERLGMELAMRYERHEGREPEDVSKENLGFDIRSKEREGEKVRYIEVKARAGIGPVALTQNEWFKAQRFADDYFLYVVWNAGKDPKTEPIAIQNPAQNLTVDEKVEAVRYVIAASEIQQRRR
;
A
#
# COMPACT_ATOMS: atom_id res chain seq x y z
N MET A 1 -50.47 -14.26 -18.23
CA MET A 1 -51.06 -12.93 -17.91
C MET A 1 -51.35 -12.70 -16.42
N GLN A 2 -52.15 -13.51 -15.70
CA GLN A 2 -52.42 -13.26 -14.25
C GLN A 2 -51.24 -13.58 -13.33
N SER A 3 -50.42 -14.59 -13.67
CA SER A 3 -49.19 -14.94 -12.94
C SER A 3 -48.13 -13.83 -13.04
N ASP A 4 -47.96 -13.29 -14.25
CA ASP A 4 -46.92 -12.31 -14.58
C ASP A 4 -47.19 -10.93 -13.95
N LYS A 5 -48.47 -10.54 -13.86
CA LYS A 5 -48.88 -9.33 -13.13
C LYS A 5 -48.54 -9.42 -11.64
N ARG A 6 -48.82 -10.54 -10.98
CA ARG A 6 -48.50 -10.73 -9.55
C ARG A 6 -47.00 -10.65 -9.28
N ARG A 7 -46.20 -11.18 -10.22
CA ARG A 7 -44.74 -11.18 -10.13
C ARG A 7 -44.15 -9.76 -10.27
N ASN A 8 -44.62 -8.98 -11.25
CA ASN A 8 -44.19 -7.58 -11.42
C ASN A 8 -44.57 -6.68 -10.23
N VAL A 9 -45.74 -6.92 -9.62
CA VAL A 9 -46.16 -6.24 -8.39
C VAL A 9 -45.23 -6.58 -7.22
N ALA A 10 -44.88 -7.86 -7.07
CA ALA A 10 -43.98 -8.31 -6.00
C ALA A 10 -42.61 -7.63 -6.10
N PHE A 11 -42.05 -7.48 -7.30
CA PHE A 11 -40.76 -6.82 -7.50
C PHE A 11 -40.80 -5.31 -7.21
N ALA A 12 -41.81 -4.60 -7.71
CA ALA A 12 -41.98 -3.19 -7.39
C ALA A 12 -42.14 -2.96 -5.87
N LEU A 13 -42.80 -3.89 -5.16
CA LEU A 13 -42.91 -3.85 -3.70
C LEU A 13 -41.56 -4.07 -3.01
N VAL A 14 -40.73 -4.98 -3.52
CA VAL A 14 -39.39 -5.26 -2.96
C VAL A 14 -38.49 -4.05 -3.08
N ILE A 15 -38.43 -3.40 -4.25
CA ILE A 15 -37.64 -2.17 -4.42
C ILE A 15 -38.12 -1.07 -3.47
N LEU A 16 -39.42 -0.84 -3.36
CA LEU A 16 -39.96 0.15 -2.42
C LEU A 16 -39.66 -0.21 -0.96
N GLN A 17 -39.66 -1.50 -0.59
CA GLN A 17 -39.26 -1.93 0.75
C GLN A 17 -37.77 -1.70 1.01
N ARG A 18 -36.90 -2.03 0.05
CA ARG A 18 -35.46 -1.76 0.12
C ARG A 18 -35.16 -0.26 0.30
N ARG A 19 -35.87 0.59 -0.46
CA ARG A 19 -35.77 2.05 -0.35
C ARG A 19 -36.24 2.56 1.02
N LEU A 20 -37.32 2.00 1.55
CA LEU A 20 -37.82 2.31 2.90
C LEU A 20 -36.85 1.83 3.99
N ALA A 21 -36.24 0.66 3.81
CA ALA A 21 -35.24 0.12 4.70
C ALA A 21 -33.99 1.00 4.78
N SER A 22 -33.58 1.59 3.65
CA SER A 22 -32.51 2.60 3.62
C SER A 22 -32.91 3.85 4.40
N SER A 23 -33.90 4.62 3.93
CA SER A 23 -34.41 5.79 4.68
C SER A 23 -35.82 6.22 4.27
N THR A 24 -36.50 6.93 5.17
CA THR A 24 -37.79 7.60 4.87
C THR A 24 -37.64 8.62 3.73
N TYR A 25 -36.47 9.25 3.60
CA TYR A 25 -36.18 10.15 2.50
C TYR A 25 -36.03 9.41 1.17
N ALA A 26 -35.34 8.26 1.15
CA ALA A 26 -35.22 7.45 -0.05
C ALA A 26 -36.59 6.98 -0.59
N ILE A 27 -37.47 6.46 0.27
CA ILE A 27 -38.82 6.09 -0.17
C ILE A 27 -39.65 7.30 -0.62
N LEU A 28 -39.52 8.47 0.04
CA LEU A 28 -40.19 9.70 -0.41
C LEU A 28 -39.81 10.03 -1.86
N ARG A 29 -38.52 9.97 -2.20
CA ARG A 29 -38.03 10.23 -3.56
C ARG A 29 -38.58 9.24 -4.57
N SER A 30 -38.63 7.94 -4.22
CA SER A 30 -39.23 6.90 -5.06
C SER A 30 -40.73 7.14 -5.28
N LEU A 31 -41.48 7.52 -4.23
CA LEU A 31 -42.90 7.86 -4.32
C LEU A 31 -43.16 9.11 -5.17
N GLU A 32 -42.32 10.15 -5.07
CA GLU A 32 -42.40 11.35 -5.90
C GLU A 32 -42.16 11.02 -7.38
N ARG A 33 -41.14 10.20 -7.69
CA ARG A 33 -40.87 9.71 -9.06
C ARG A 33 -42.06 8.91 -9.61
N ARG A 34 -42.59 7.97 -8.82
CA ARG A 34 -43.75 7.15 -9.20
C ARG A 34 -45.00 8.00 -9.42
N LYS A 35 -45.30 8.94 -8.53
CA LYS A 35 -46.44 9.86 -8.67
C LYS A 35 -46.35 10.64 -9.99
N LYS A 36 -45.20 11.25 -10.27
CA LYS A 36 -44.96 12.01 -11.50
C LYS A 36 -45.19 11.14 -12.74
N ARG A 37 -44.67 9.92 -12.75
CA ARG A 37 -44.87 8.97 -13.85
C ARG A 37 -46.35 8.68 -14.09
N LEU A 38 -47.11 8.41 -13.02
CA LEU A 38 -48.54 8.13 -13.12
C LEU A 38 -49.31 9.36 -13.62
N GLU A 39 -48.95 10.55 -13.18
CA GLU A 39 -49.53 11.81 -13.69
C GLU A 39 -49.23 12.01 -15.19
N ASP A 40 -48.01 11.72 -15.63
CA ASP A 40 -47.62 11.77 -17.05
C ASP A 40 -48.42 10.75 -17.89
N LEU A 41 -48.70 9.56 -17.35
CA LEU A 41 -49.57 8.55 -17.98
C LEU A 41 -51.03 9.02 -18.06
N LEU A 42 -51.56 9.68 -17.02
CA LEU A 42 -52.91 10.26 -17.05
C LEU A 42 -53.05 11.39 -18.08
N GLN A 43 -51.97 12.15 -18.29
CA GLN A 43 -51.94 13.26 -19.25
C GLN A 43 -51.63 12.81 -20.68
N GLY A 44 -51.30 11.52 -20.89
CA GLY A 44 -50.95 10.98 -22.22
C GLY A 44 -49.57 11.43 -22.72
N VAL A 45 -48.75 12.01 -21.85
CA VAL A 45 -47.38 12.48 -22.14
C VAL A 45 -46.40 11.30 -22.17
N ALA A 46 -46.74 10.21 -21.49
CA ALA A 46 -45.96 9.01 -21.34
C ALA A 46 -46.63 7.78 -22.00
N LYS A 47 -45.83 6.89 -22.59
CA LYS A 47 -46.30 5.54 -22.97
C LYS A 47 -46.14 4.55 -21.81
N PRO A 48 -47.04 3.56 -21.67
CA PRO A 48 -46.83 2.45 -20.75
C PRO A 48 -45.53 1.72 -21.11
N VAL A 49 -44.70 1.44 -20.11
CA VAL A 49 -43.52 0.59 -20.26
C VAL A 49 -43.94 -0.79 -19.79
N TYR A 50 -43.86 -1.76 -20.69
CA TYR A 50 -44.00 -3.16 -20.37
C TYR A 50 -42.58 -3.73 -20.30
N PRO A 51 -42.14 -4.30 -19.16
CA PRO A 51 -40.86 -4.99 -19.10
C PRO A 51 -40.81 -6.08 -20.17
N ASP A 52 -39.66 -6.27 -20.80
CA ASP A 52 -39.42 -7.44 -21.66
C ASP A 52 -39.58 -8.72 -20.82
N GLU A 53 -39.98 -9.84 -21.45
CA GLU A 53 -40.28 -11.13 -20.80
C GLU A 53 -39.08 -11.77 -20.07
N GLU A 54 -37.89 -11.18 -20.18
CA GLU A 54 -36.71 -11.62 -19.43
C GLU A 54 -36.94 -11.45 -17.91
N THR A 55 -36.66 -12.56 -17.24
CA THR A 55 -36.97 -12.82 -15.84
C THR A 55 -36.10 -11.91 -14.98
N TYR A 56 -36.66 -10.86 -14.36
CA TYR A 56 -35.96 -10.12 -13.30
C TYR A 56 -35.50 -11.11 -12.22
N ASP A 57 -34.19 -11.26 -12.10
CA ASP A 57 -33.51 -12.01 -11.07
C ASP A 57 -32.94 -11.01 -10.06
N ALA A 58 -33.38 -11.12 -8.81
CA ALA A 58 -32.91 -10.26 -7.73
C ALA A 58 -31.41 -10.47 -7.47
N GLU A 59 -30.86 -11.65 -7.78
CA GLU A 59 -29.43 -11.92 -7.67
C GLU A 59 -28.64 -11.21 -8.77
N GLU A 60 -29.12 -11.22 -10.02
CA GLU A 60 -28.45 -10.49 -11.13
C GLU A 60 -28.37 -8.98 -10.85
N VAL A 61 -29.42 -8.39 -10.28
CA VAL A 61 -29.48 -6.96 -9.96
C VAL A 61 -28.50 -6.56 -8.85
N GLU A 62 -28.20 -7.48 -7.93
CA GLU A 62 -27.17 -7.31 -6.89
C GLU A 62 -25.74 -7.45 -7.41
N ASP A 63 -25.53 -7.92 -8.64
CA ASP A 63 -24.22 -8.04 -9.26
C ASP A 63 -23.98 -6.95 -10.33
N LEU A 64 -25.03 -6.19 -10.70
CA LEU A 64 -24.91 -5.01 -11.55
C LEU A 64 -24.07 -3.90 -10.91
N SER A 65 -23.46 -3.09 -11.77
CA SER A 65 -22.86 -1.82 -11.37
C SER A 65 -23.91 -0.94 -10.67
N GLU A 66 -23.50 -0.08 -9.72
CA GLU A 66 -24.46 0.79 -9.01
C GLU A 66 -25.28 1.65 -9.99
N GLU A 67 -24.66 2.09 -11.09
CA GLU A 67 -25.33 2.90 -12.11
C GLU A 67 -26.41 2.10 -12.85
N ASP A 68 -26.11 0.85 -13.22
CA ASP A 68 -27.04 0.00 -13.95
C ASP A 68 -28.14 -0.55 -13.04
N ARG A 69 -27.80 -0.93 -11.80
CA ARG A 69 -28.76 -1.28 -10.76
C ARG A 69 -29.78 -0.17 -10.56
N TRP A 70 -29.34 1.09 -10.48
CA TRP A 70 -30.29 2.19 -10.33
C TRP A 70 -31.16 2.44 -11.55
N LYS A 71 -30.65 2.23 -12.77
CA LYS A 71 -31.47 2.34 -13.98
C LYS A 71 -32.59 1.31 -13.94
N GLU A 72 -32.26 0.06 -13.61
CA GLU A 72 -33.22 -1.01 -13.39
C GLU A 72 -34.22 -0.65 -12.30
N GLU A 73 -33.74 -0.31 -11.09
CA GLU A 73 -34.61 0.05 -9.95
C GLU A 73 -35.58 1.18 -10.31
N GLN A 74 -35.16 2.21 -11.05
CA GLN A 74 -36.04 3.30 -11.48
C GLN A 74 -37.13 2.85 -12.46
N ILE A 75 -36.82 1.91 -13.36
CA ILE A 75 -37.80 1.33 -14.27
C ILE A 75 -38.86 0.59 -13.44
N TRP A 76 -38.45 -0.27 -12.53
CA TRP A 76 -39.34 -1.06 -11.67
C TRP A 76 -40.13 -0.22 -10.66
N GLU A 77 -39.54 0.84 -10.09
CA GLU A 77 -40.20 1.81 -9.19
C GLU A 77 -41.42 2.46 -9.84
N THR A 78 -41.35 2.69 -11.16
CA THR A 78 -42.33 3.47 -11.92
C THR A 78 -43.38 2.61 -12.65
N LEU A 79 -43.36 1.28 -12.46
CA LEU A 79 -44.39 0.39 -12.99
C LEU A 79 -45.72 0.57 -12.26
N SER A 80 -46.79 0.71 -13.04
CA SER A 80 -48.17 0.73 -12.57
C SER A 80 -48.89 -0.54 -12.99
N VAL A 81 -49.80 -0.98 -12.13
CA VAL A 81 -50.68 -2.13 -12.35
C VAL A 81 -52.07 -1.68 -12.83
N ALA A 82 -52.34 -0.37 -12.80
CA ALA A 82 -53.63 0.19 -13.14
C ALA A 82 -53.99 -0.05 -14.61
N GLU A 83 -55.12 -0.71 -14.85
CA GLU A 83 -55.59 -1.06 -16.19
C GLU A 83 -56.46 0.03 -16.82
N ASN A 84 -56.99 0.93 -15.98
CA ASN A 84 -57.88 1.99 -16.41
C ASN A 84 -57.56 3.34 -15.73
N ARG A 85 -58.08 4.42 -16.34
CA ARG A 85 -57.86 5.80 -15.88
C ARG A 85 -58.33 6.04 -14.44
N GLN A 86 -59.36 5.34 -13.98
CA GLN A 86 -59.92 5.49 -12.63
C GLN A 86 -59.00 4.87 -11.57
N GLU A 87 -58.49 3.66 -11.82
CA GLU A 87 -57.49 3.00 -10.98
C GLU A 87 -56.22 3.83 -10.87
N LEU A 88 -55.76 4.38 -12.00
CA LEU A 88 -54.54 5.19 -12.04
C LEU A 88 -54.71 6.50 -11.24
N GLN A 89 -55.89 7.14 -11.31
CA GLN A 89 -56.23 8.28 -10.44
C GLN A 89 -56.35 7.90 -8.95
N SER A 90 -56.81 6.69 -8.65
CA SER A 90 -56.87 6.20 -7.27
C SER A 90 -55.46 5.96 -6.70
N GLU A 91 -54.56 5.37 -7.50
CA GLU A 91 -53.18 5.10 -7.13
C GLU A 91 -52.42 6.41 -6.86
N VAL A 92 -52.58 7.42 -7.73
CA VAL A 92 -52.00 8.76 -7.54
C VAL A 92 -52.44 9.39 -6.22
N ARG A 93 -53.73 9.25 -5.85
CA ARG A 93 -54.26 9.77 -4.57
C ARG A 93 -53.64 9.06 -3.36
N VAL A 94 -53.50 7.74 -3.42
CA VAL A 94 -52.85 6.95 -2.36
C VAL A 94 -51.38 7.37 -2.21
N ILE A 95 -50.64 7.46 -3.31
CA ILE A 95 -49.23 7.86 -3.29
C ILE A 95 -49.07 9.28 -2.77
N ALA A 96 -49.95 10.22 -3.14
CA ALA A 96 -49.93 11.57 -2.60
C ALA A 96 -50.08 11.57 -1.07
N GLY A 97 -51.02 10.78 -0.53
CA GLY A 97 -51.16 10.62 0.93
C GLY A 97 -49.94 9.99 1.60
N LEU A 98 -49.25 9.05 0.94
CA LEU A 98 -47.99 8.48 1.45
C LEU A 98 -46.84 9.49 1.42
N ILE A 99 -46.75 10.32 0.37
CA ILE A 99 -45.78 11.43 0.27
C ILE A 99 -45.97 12.40 1.44
N ASP A 100 -47.21 12.79 1.75
CA ASP A 100 -47.50 13.71 2.86
C ASP A 100 -47.09 13.10 4.21
N LYS A 101 -47.35 11.80 4.43
CA LYS A 101 -46.88 11.08 5.62
C LYS A 101 -45.35 11.07 5.71
N ALA A 102 -44.66 10.75 4.62
CA ALA A 102 -43.19 10.70 4.60
C ALA A 102 -42.59 12.10 4.87
N LYS A 103 -43.14 13.15 4.26
CA LYS A 103 -42.76 14.54 4.53
C LYS A 103 -42.96 14.93 5.99
N ALA A 104 -44.10 14.56 6.58
CA ALA A 104 -44.37 14.82 7.99
C ALA A 104 -43.37 14.12 8.92
N ILE A 105 -42.99 12.88 8.63
CA ILE A 105 -41.98 12.14 9.40
C ILE A 105 -40.60 12.82 9.32
N ILE A 106 -40.17 13.20 8.11
CA ILE A 106 -38.87 13.86 7.88
C ILE A 106 -38.82 15.25 8.52
N GLN A 107 -39.90 16.03 8.44
CA GLN A 107 -39.99 17.37 9.03
C GLN A 107 -39.98 17.33 10.56
N LYS A 108 -40.64 16.33 11.16
CA LYS A 108 -40.67 16.15 12.62
C LYS A 108 -39.40 15.50 13.17
N GLU A 109 -38.48 15.04 12.31
CA GLU A 109 -37.26 14.31 12.68
C GLU A 109 -37.50 13.10 13.61
N ILE A 110 -38.65 12.43 13.46
CA ILE A 110 -39.07 11.31 14.31
C ILE A 110 -38.63 9.93 13.77
N GLU A 111 -37.82 9.90 12.72
CA GLU A 111 -37.29 8.65 12.17
C GLU A 111 -36.30 8.02 13.17
N VAL A 112 -36.58 6.80 13.62
CA VAL A 112 -35.79 6.16 14.69
C VAL A 112 -34.32 5.96 14.27
N LYS A 113 -34.08 5.59 13.00
CA LYS A 113 -32.74 5.31 12.49
C LYS A 113 -31.85 6.57 12.47
N ILE A 114 -32.39 7.73 12.07
CA ILE A 114 -31.62 8.98 12.07
C ILE A 114 -31.32 9.46 13.50
N LEU A 115 -32.25 9.25 14.44
CA LEU A 115 -32.03 9.56 15.86
C LEU A 115 -30.93 8.68 16.45
N HIS A 116 -30.95 7.38 16.17
CA HIS A 116 -29.89 6.46 16.61
C HIS A 116 -28.55 6.81 15.95
N LEU A 117 -28.52 7.12 14.65
CA LEU A 117 -27.29 7.56 13.99
C LEU A 117 -26.70 8.78 14.70
N LYS A 118 -27.52 9.79 15.01
CA LYS A 118 -27.06 10.99 15.72
C LYS A 118 -26.47 10.66 17.09
N GLN A 119 -27.13 9.76 17.85
CA GLN A 119 -26.64 9.31 19.16
C GLN A 119 -25.32 8.53 19.03
N THR A 120 -25.27 7.51 18.16
CA THR A 120 -24.06 6.73 17.89
C THR A 120 -22.91 7.62 17.46
N MET A 121 -23.14 8.61 16.59
CA MET A 121 -22.11 9.56 16.17
C MET A 121 -21.60 10.41 17.33
N ALA A 122 -22.49 10.90 18.19
CA ALA A 122 -22.11 11.68 19.37
C ALA A 122 -21.27 10.83 20.34
N ASP A 123 -21.71 9.60 20.63
CA ASP A 123 -21.02 8.67 21.54
C ASP A 123 -19.63 8.30 21.02
N LEU A 124 -19.52 8.00 19.72
CA LEU A 124 -18.24 7.65 19.10
C LEU A 124 -17.28 8.84 19.06
N MET A 125 -17.76 10.04 18.74
CA MET A 125 -16.93 11.25 18.76
C MET A 125 -16.50 11.65 20.17
N ALA A 126 -17.30 11.33 21.19
CA ALA A 126 -16.92 11.52 22.59
C ALA A 126 -15.87 10.50 23.04
N LYS A 127 -15.99 9.24 22.61
CA LYS A 127 -15.05 8.16 22.94
C LYS A 127 -13.72 8.28 22.17
N PHE A 128 -13.78 8.74 20.92
CA PHE A 128 -12.66 8.84 20.00
C PHE A 128 -12.54 10.27 19.45
N PRO A 129 -12.04 11.23 20.26
CA PRO A 129 -11.94 12.63 19.84
C PRO A 129 -10.95 12.79 18.68
N ASN A 130 -11.29 13.65 17.72
CA ASN A 130 -10.52 13.94 16.50
C ASN A 130 -10.39 12.79 15.49
N GLU A 131 -11.11 11.69 15.69
CA GLU A 131 -11.07 10.56 14.78
C GLU A 131 -12.04 10.70 13.59
N LYS A 132 -11.69 10.01 12.50
CA LYS A 132 -12.48 10.02 11.25
C LYS A 132 -13.52 8.92 11.27
N MET A 133 -14.70 9.21 10.72
CA MET A 133 -15.81 8.27 10.65
C MET A 133 -16.30 8.10 9.22
N LEU A 134 -16.45 6.85 8.81
CA LEU A 134 -16.99 6.47 7.50
C LEU A 134 -18.42 5.94 7.67
N ILE A 135 -19.37 6.51 6.92
CA ILE A 135 -20.77 6.09 6.92
C ILE A 135 -21.11 5.57 5.53
N PHE A 136 -21.53 4.32 5.44
CA PHE A 136 -22.00 3.72 4.20
C PHE A 136 -23.52 3.71 4.09
N THR A 137 -24.01 3.97 2.89
CA THR A 137 -25.42 3.79 2.51
C THR A 137 -25.50 3.32 1.06
N GLU A 138 -26.50 2.50 0.75
CA GLU A 138 -26.70 1.93 -0.57
C GLU A 138 -27.35 2.93 -1.54
N ALA A 139 -28.26 3.78 -1.03
CA ALA A 139 -29.02 4.72 -1.83
C ALA A 139 -28.39 6.12 -1.82
N LYS A 140 -28.13 6.71 -2.99
CA LYS A 140 -27.66 8.10 -3.07
C LYS A 140 -28.65 9.13 -2.53
N ASP A 141 -29.95 8.89 -2.71
CA ASP A 141 -30.97 9.75 -2.09
C ASP A 141 -30.78 9.78 -0.55
N THR A 142 -30.42 8.66 0.07
CA THR A 142 -30.07 8.59 1.50
C THR A 142 -28.75 9.29 1.79
N LEU A 143 -27.72 9.13 0.95
CA LEU A 143 -26.44 9.86 1.11
C LEU A 143 -26.64 11.37 1.13
N GLU A 144 -27.40 11.92 0.19
CA GLU A 144 -27.69 13.37 0.11
C GLU A 144 -28.48 13.85 1.34
N TYR A 145 -29.37 13.00 1.86
CA TYR A 145 -30.11 13.28 3.09
C TYR A 145 -29.20 13.31 4.31
N LEU A 146 -28.32 12.31 4.45
CA LEU A 146 -27.36 12.20 5.54
C LEU A 146 -26.36 13.36 5.51
N GLU A 147 -25.85 13.74 4.34
CA GLU A 147 -24.93 14.89 4.19
C GLU A 147 -25.55 16.16 4.79
N ARG A 148 -26.81 16.47 4.46
CA ARG A 148 -27.50 17.65 4.98
C ARG A 148 -27.73 17.57 6.50
N LYS A 149 -28.17 16.41 7.00
CA LYS A 149 -28.47 16.22 8.43
C LYS A 149 -27.20 16.28 9.27
N ILE A 150 -26.15 15.57 8.87
CA ILE A 150 -24.89 15.53 9.60
C ILE A 150 -24.23 16.92 9.63
N ARG A 151 -24.30 17.68 8.52
CA ARG A 151 -23.88 19.10 8.52
C ARG A 151 -24.71 19.95 9.48
N SER A 152 -26.03 19.76 9.52
CA SER A 152 -26.90 20.50 10.46
C SER A 152 -26.61 20.18 11.94
N TRP A 153 -26.00 19.03 12.23
CA TRP A 153 -25.56 18.67 13.57
C TRP A 153 -24.20 19.27 13.95
N GLY A 154 -23.54 19.98 13.03
CA GLY A 154 -22.29 20.70 13.28
C GLY A 154 -21.02 19.97 12.83
N TYR A 155 -21.14 18.82 12.14
CA TYR A 155 -19.98 18.07 11.66
C TYR A 155 -19.56 18.51 10.25
N THR A 156 -18.26 18.47 9.98
CA THR A 156 -17.73 18.62 8.62
C THR A 156 -17.85 17.30 7.84
N VAL A 157 -18.47 17.36 6.66
CA VAL A 157 -18.83 16.18 5.86
C VAL A 157 -18.34 16.29 4.42
N SER A 158 -17.73 15.21 3.95
CA SER A 158 -17.45 14.93 2.54
C SER A 158 -18.26 13.73 2.05
N THR A 159 -18.48 13.62 0.74
CA THR A 159 -19.26 12.52 0.15
C THR A 159 -18.53 11.87 -1.01
N ILE A 160 -18.73 10.56 -1.20
CA ILE A 160 -18.31 9.86 -2.42
C ILE A 160 -19.48 9.00 -2.92
N HIS A 161 -19.80 9.09 -4.22
CA HIS A 161 -20.83 8.24 -4.83
C HIS A 161 -20.40 7.68 -6.20
N GLY A 162 -21.05 6.61 -6.66
CA GLY A 162 -20.70 5.90 -7.89
C GLY A 162 -20.55 6.79 -9.13
N GLY A 163 -21.39 7.81 -9.28
CA GLY A 163 -21.34 8.75 -10.40
C GLY A 163 -20.16 9.76 -10.42
N MET A 164 -19.22 9.71 -9.47
CA MET A 164 -18.04 10.59 -9.45
C MET A 164 -16.90 10.03 -10.30
N ARG A 165 -16.20 10.90 -11.03
CA ARG A 165 -14.97 10.56 -11.78
C ARG A 165 -13.83 10.24 -10.81
N LEU A 166 -12.84 9.45 -11.25
CA LEU A 166 -11.71 9.04 -10.41
C LEU A 166 -10.98 10.22 -9.74
N GLU A 167 -10.73 11.31 -10.49
CA GLU A 167 -10.10 12.53 -9.97
C GLU A 167 -10.90 13.17 -8.81
N GLU A 168 -12.23 13.17 -8.91
CA GLU A 168 -13.12 13.72 -7.89
C GLU A 168 -13.13 12.83 -6.64
N ARG A 169 -13.05 11.50 -6.83
CA ARG A 169 -12.94 10.53 -5.72
C ARG A 169 -11.64 10.71 -4.94
N VAL A 170 -10.50 10.82 -5.63
CA VAL A 170 -9.19 11.08 -5.01
C VAL A 170 -9.19 12.42 -4.25
N LYS A 171 -9.81 13.46 -4.83
CA LYS A 171 -9.97 14.75 -4.14
C LYS A 171 -10.83 14.62 -2.89
N ALA A 172 -11.96 13.89 -2.96
CA ALA A 172 -12.83 13.67 -1.81
C ALA A 172 -12.15 12.85 -0.70
N GLU A 173 -11.33 11.86 -1.06
CA GLU A 173 -10.47 11.12 -0.12
C GLU A 173 -9.49 12.06 0.60
N SER A 174 -8.79 12.91 -0.14
CA SER A 174 -7.86 13.89 0.43
C SER A 174 -8.56 14.91 1.34
N VAL A 175 -9.74 15.39 0.95
CA VAL A 175 -10.58 16.28 1.79
C VAL A 175 -11.02 15.56 3.07
N PHE A 176 -11.38 14.28 2.99
CA PHE A 176 -11.74 13.49 4.17
C PHE A 176 -10.60 13.27 5.13
N LYS A 177 -9.43 12.92 4.58
CA LYS A 177 -8.21 12.76 5.37
C LYS A 177 -7.86 14.04 6.13
N ASN A 178 -7.88 15.19 5.44
CA ASN A 178 -7.26 16.41 5.95
C ASN A 178 -8.24 17.45 6.52
N GLN A 179 -9.51 17.47 6.11
CA GLN A 179 -10.40 18.62 6.33
C GLN A 179 -11.75 18.26 6.97
N THR A 180 -12.31 17.09 6.72
CA THR A 180 -13.64 16.71 7.24
C THR A 180 -13.58 15.61 8.30
N GLN A 181 -14.57 15.56 9.19
CA GLN A 181 -14.66 14.55 10.25
C GLN A 181 -15.36 13.27 9.78
N VAL A 182 -16.33 13.42 8.86
CA VAL A 182 -17.20 12.34 8.42
C VAL A 182 -17.20 12.25 6.90
N MET A 183 -17.14 11.03 6.39
CA MET A 183 -17.42 10.73 4.99
C MET A 183 -18.68 9.89 4.87
N VAL A 184 -19.59 10.29 3.98
CA VAL A 184 -20.74 9.45 3.59
C VAL A 184 -20.47 8.89 2.20
N ALA A 185 -20.48 7.57 2.05
CA ALA A 185 -20.13 6.89 0.81
C ALA A 185 -21.24 5.94 0.32
N THR A 186 -21.42 5.87 -1.00
CA THR A 186 -22.16 4.77 -1.63
C THR A 186 -21.25 3.58 -1.92
N GLU A 187 -21.89 2.48 -2.32
CA GLU A 187 -21.27 1.19 -2.54
C GLU A 187 -20.21 1.19 -3.65
N ALA A 188 -20.52 1.73 -4.84
CA ALA A 188 -19.57 1.78 -5.96
C ALA A 188 -18.49 2.86 -5.79
N ALA A 189 -18.63 3.72 -4.77
CA ALA A 189 -17.67 4.75 -4.43
C ALA A 189 -16.52 4.25 -3.54
N GLY A 190 -16.75 3.19 -2.76
CA GLY A 190 -15.72 2.57 -1.92
C GLY A 190 -14.68 1.77 -2.72
N GLU A 191 -15.01 1.39 -3.94
CA GLU A 191 -14.12 0.66 -4.85
C GLU A 191 -12.94 1.54 -5.32
N GLY A 192 -11.70 1.07 -5.10
CA GLY A 192 -10.48 1.71 -5.61
C GLY A 192 -9.86 2.83 -4.74
N ILE A 193 -10.48 3.22 -3.62
CA ILE A 193 -9.93 4.23 -2.69
C ILE A 193 -9.37 3.59 -1.41
N ASN A 194 -8.33 4.19 -0.83
CA ASN A 194 -7.69 3.70 0.38
C ASN A 194 -8.13 4.52 1.61
N LEU A 195 -8.93 3.92 2.48
CA LEU A 195 -9.47 4.58 3.67
C LEU A 195 -8.84 4.06 4.97
N GLN A 196 -7.66 3.42 4.91
CA GLN A 196 -6.94 2.88 6.08
C GLN A 196 -6.66 3.91 7.20
N PHE A 197 -6.66 5.21 6.90
CA PHE A 197 -6.55 6.26 7.92
C PHE A 197 -7.83 6.42 8.78
N CYS A 198 -8.91 5.72 8.43
CA CYS A 198 -10.18 5.64 9.18
C CYS A 198 -10.30 4.27 9.83
N HIS A 199 -10.84 4.21 11.05
CA HIS A 199 -11.06 2.95 11.78
C HIS A 199 -12.48 2.85 12.40
N LEU A 200 -13.31 3.89 12.23
CA LEU A 200 -14.71 3.90 12.64
C LEU A 200 -15.61 3.82 11.41
N MET A 201 -16.46 2.78 11.34
CA MET A 201 -17.40 2.57 10.23
C MET A 201 -18.81 2.38 10.74
N ILE A 202 -19.77 3.07 10.12
CA ILE A 202 -21.21 2.87 10.34
C ILE A 202 -21.86 2.49 9.02
N ASN A 203 -22.46 1.30 8.96
CA ASN A 203 -23.40 0.96 7.91
C ASN A 203 -24.78 1.46 8.30
N TYR A 204 -25.26 2.51 7.61
CA TYR A 204 -26.59 3.07 7.83
C TYR A 204 -27.70 2.14 7.29
N ASP A 205 -27.38 1.43 6.23
CA ASP A 205 -28.13 0.31 5.69
C ASP A 205 -27.20 -0.84 5.30
N ILE A 206 -27.73 -2.06 5.37
CA ILE A 206 -26.97 -3.30 5.12
C ILE A 206 -27.30 -3.78 3.72
N PRO A 207 -26.30 -4.01 2.87
CA PRO A 207 -26.55 -4.54 1.54
C PRO A 207 -27.07 -5.96 1.63
N TRP A 208 -27.97 -6.31 0.72
CA TRP A 208 -28.55 -7.65 0.68
C TRP A 208 -27.56 -8.70 0.15
N ASN A 209 -26.49 -8.24 -0.53
CA ASN A 209 -25.34 -9.05 -0.94
C ASN A 209 -24.21 -9.03 0.13
N PRO A 210 -23.89 -10.17 0.78
CA PRO A 210 -22.84 -10.26 1.80
C PRO A 210 -21.46 -9.84 1.34
N ASN A 211 -21.09 -10.15 0.09
CA ASN A 211 -19.78 -9.80 -0.46
C ASN A 211 -19.57 -8.29 -0.47
N ARG A 212 -20.64 -7.51 -0.67
CA ARG A 212 -20.58 -6.04 -0.63
C ARG A 212 -20.30 -5.53 0.78
N LEU A 213 -20.85 -6.18 1.82
CA LEU A 213 -20.56 -5.85 3.21
C LEU A 213 -19.09 -6.11 3.56
N GLU A 214 -18.54 -7.25 3.12
CA GLU A 214 -17.12 -7.59 3.29
C GLU A 214 -16.23 -6.56 2.58
N GLN A 215 -16.55 -6.21 1.33
CA GLN A 215 -15.83 -5.20 0.56
C GLN A 215 -15.84 -3.82 1.21
N ARG A 216 -16.93 -3.41 1.89
CA ARG A 216 -16.99 -2.15 2.66
C ARG A 216 -15.98 -2.17 3.81
N MET A 217 -15.94 -3.26 4.57
CA MET A 217 -15.00 -3.42 5.69
C MET A 217 -13.55 -3.50 5.22
N GLY A 218 -13.32 -4.19 4.10
CA GLY A 218 -12.04 -4.26 3.42
C GLY A 218 -11.52 -2.91 2.91
N ARG A 219 -12.24 -1.78 3.06
CA ARG A 219 -11.71 -0.43 2.77
C ARG A 219 -10.90 0.17 3.91
N ILE A 220 -11.14 -0.28 5.13
CA ILE A 220 -10.49 0.20 6.35
C ILE A 220 -9.70 -0.90 7.07
N HIS A 221 -10.13 -2.15 6.94
CA HIS A 221 -9.50 -3.33 7.53
C HIS A 221 -8.61 -4.02 6.49
N ARG A 222 -7.38 -3.51 6.34
CA ARG A 222 -6.36 -4.00 5.40
C ARG A 222 -4.99 -4.10 6.09
N TYR A 223 -4.08 -4.89 5.51
CA TYR A 223 -2.69 -4.97 5.96
C TYR A 223 -2.06 -3.56 6.07
N GLY A 224 -1.52 -3.23 7.25
CA GLY A 224 -1.01 -1.89 7.58
C GLY A 224 -1.95 -1.03 8.44
N GLN A 225 -3.19 -1.47 8.71
CA GLN A 225 -4.03 -0.87 9.74
C GLN A 225 -3.45 -1.20 11.13
N THR A 226 -3.16 -0.17 11.93
CA THR A 226 -2.56 -0.30 13.26
C THR A 226 -3.55 -0.14 14.41
N ARG A 227 -4.79 0.26 14.10
CA ARG A 227 -5.87 0.49 15.08
C ARG A 227 -6.97 -0.54 14.93
N GLU A 228 -7.62 -0.85 16.04
CA GLU A 228 -8.81 -1.71 16.03
C GLU A 228 -9.92 -1.04 15.21
N VAL A 229 -10.53 -1.81 14.30
CA VAL A 229 -11.60 -1.32 13.43
C VAL A 229 -12.94 -1.60 14.08
N TYR A 230 -13.72 -0.55 14.31
CA TYR A 230 -15.08 -0.66 14.85
C TYR A 230 -16.11 -0.51 13.74
N VAL A 231 -16.97 -1.52 13.61
CA VAL A 231 -18.05 -1.57 12.61
C VAL A 231 -19.41 -1.57 13.31
N PHE A 232 -20.24 -0.59 13.00
CA PHE A 232 -21.60 -0.45 13.54
C PHE A 232 -22.63 -0.66 12.44
N ASN A 233 -23.54 -1.61 12.62
CA ASN A 233 -24.59 -1.94 11.68
C ASN A 233 -25.95 -1.46 12.21
N LEU A 234 -26.59 -0.50 11.54
CA LEU A 234 -27.91 -0.01 11.94
C LEU A 234 -29.03 -0.85 11.30
N VAL A 235 -29.69 -1.66 12.13
CA VAL A 235 -30.79 -2.55 11.72
C VAL A 235 -32.08 -2.16 12.44
N ALA A 236 -33.21 -2.17 11.71
CA ALA A 236 -34.52 -1.88 12.28
C ALA A 236 -35.24 -3.18 12.68
N ASN A 237 -35.13 -3.60 13.94
CA ASN A 237 -35.60 -4.93 14.39
C ASN A 237 -37.12 -5.16 14.25
N ASN A 238 -37.91 -4.10 14.12
CA ASN A 238 -39.36 -4.18 13.94
C ASN A 238 -39.78 -4.38 12.47
N THR A 239 -38.85 -4.64 11.55
CA THR A 239 -39.14 -4.99 10.15
C THR A 239 -38.87 -6.47 9.89
N ARG A 240 -39.50 -7.05 8.85
CA ARG A 240 -39.29 -8.46 8.46
C ARG A 240 -37.83 -8.71 8.08
N GLU A 241 -37.28 -7.83 7.25
CA GLU A 241 -35.85 -7.79 6.88
C GLU A 241 -34.95 -7.66 8.11
N GLY A 242 -35.27 -6.75 9.04
CA GLY A 242 -34.47 -6.53 10.24
C GLY A 242 -34.38 -7.75 11.14
N LYS A 243 -35.44 -8.56 11.23
CA LYS A 243 -35.41 -9.84 11.94
C LYS A 243 -34.45 -10.85 11.30
N VAL A 244 -34.46 -10.93 9.96
CA VAL A 244 -33.53 -11.79 9.21
C VAL A 244 -32.08 -11.35 9.45
N LEU A 245 -31.79 -10.06 9.30
CA LEU A 245 -30.45 -9.50 9.51
C LEU A 245 -29.96 -9.66 10.95
N THR A 246 -30.83 -9.44 11.95
CA THR A 246 -30.47 -9.61 13.36
C THR A 246 -30.08 -11.05 13.65
N THR A 247 -30.89 -12.01 13.18
CA THR A 247 -30.62 -13.45 13.36
C THR A 247 -29.31 -13.86 12.69
N LEU A 248 -29.03 -13.33 11.49
CA LEU A 248 -27.76 -13.56 10.79
C LEU A 248 -26.57 -13.01 11.59
N PHE A 249 -26.65 -11.78 12.09
CA PHE A 249 -25.55 -11.18 12.86
C PHE A 249 -25.33 -11.89 14.20
N ASP A 250 -26.39 -12.32 14.88
CA ASP A 250 -26.30 -13.14 16.10
C ASP A 250 -25.62 -14.48 15.80
N LYS A 251 -25.92 -15.09 14.65
CA LYS A 251 -25.28 -16.34 14.21
C LYS A 251 -23.81 -16.17 13.89
N LEU A 252 -23.45 -15.08 13.19
CA LEU A 252 -22.04 -14.75 12.92
C LEU A 252 -21.27 -14.51 14.22
N GLN A 253 -21.90 -13.83 15.18
CA GLN A 253 -21.31 -13.60 16.50
C GLN A 253 -21.01 -14.93 17.23
N GLU A 254 -21.91 -15.91 17.19
CA GLU A 254 -21.69 -17.25 17.74
C GLU A 254 -20.53 -17.99 17.05
N ILE A 255 -20.46 -17.89 15.72
CA ILE A 255 -19.37 -18.49 14.92
C ILE A 255 -18.02 -17.83 15.25
N ARG A 256 -17.99 -16.51 15.45
CA ARG A 256 -16.79 -15.78 15.87
C ARG A 256 -16.26 -16.26 17.20
N ASP A 257 -17.14 -16.38 18.17
CA ASP A 257 -16.77 -16.78 19.52
C ASP A 257 -16.28 -18.25 19.53
N ALA A 258 -16.82 -19.10 18.65
CA ALA A 258 -16.36 -20.48 18.44
C ALA A 258 -15.04 -20.61 17.66
N LEU A 259 -14.82 -19.78 16.62
CA LEU A 259 -13.60 -19.79 15.80
C LEU A 259 -12.40 -19.12 16.47
N GLN A 260 -12.64 -18.23 17.45
CA GLN A 260 -11.63 -17.34 18.04
C GLN A 260 -10.84 -16.56 16.98
N SER A 261 -11.52 -16.14 15.92
CA SER A 261 -10.93 -15.44 14.77
C SER A 261 -11.81 -14.28 14.37
N ASP A 262 -11.21 -13.12 14.12
CA ASP A 262 -11.91 -11.93 13.65
C ASP A 262 -12.34 -12.03 12.17
N LYS A 263 -11.94 -13.11 11.47
CA LYS A 263 -12.24 -13.38 10.05
C LYS A 263 -13.59 -14.06 9.82
N VAL A 264 -14.61 -13.67 10.56
CA VAL A 264 -15.91 -14.37 10.53
C VAL A 264 -16.80 -13.87 9.39
N PHE A 265 -16.52 -12.67 8.89
CA PHE A 265 -17.23 -12.14 7.73
C PHE A 265 -16.87 -12.90 6.43
N ASP A 266 -15.65 -13.45 6.33
CA ASP A 266 -15.23 -14.36 5.25
C ASP A 266 -16.08 -15.65 5.21
N VAL A 267 -16.77 -15.96 6.31
CA VAL A 267 -17.62 -17.15 6.47
C VAL A 267 -19.08 -16.86 6.11
N ILE A 268 -19.52 -15.59 5.93
CA ILE A 268 -20.96 -15.30 5.70
C ILE A 268 -21.53 -16.09 4.52
N SER A 269 -20.77 -16.16 3.43
CA SER A 269 -21.13 -16.93 2.23
C SER A 269 -21.21 -18.45 2.49
N GLU A 270 -20.50 -18.95 3.51
CA GLU A 270 -20.54 -20.34 3.94
C GLU A 270 -21.63 -20.63 4.99
N VAL A 271 -21.98 -19.63 5.82
CA VAL A 271 -23.08 -19.73 6.80
C VAL A 271 -24.42 -19.93 6.09
N LEU A 272 -24.56 -19.28 4.93
CA LEU A 272 -25.75 -19.35 4.10
C LEU A 272 -25.66 -20.58 3.17
N TYR A 273 -25.91 -21.77 3.73
CA TYR A 273 -25.88 -23.09 3.06
C TYR A 273 -26.69 -23.12 1.74
N GLY A 274 -26.07 -22.74 0.62
CA GLY A 274 -26.63 -22.90 -0.73
C GLY A 274 -27.81 -21.97 -1.08
N LYS A 275 -28.07 -20.90 -0.31
CA LYS A 275 -29.04 -19.85 -0.68
C LYS A 275 -28.51 -18.45 -0.37
N ASN A 276 -28.76 -17.49 -1.26
CA ASN A 276 -28.28 -16.13 -1.14
C ASN A 276 -29.07 -15.34 -0.07
N LEU A 277 -28.40 -14.52 0.74
CA LEU A 277 -29.05 -13.60 1.71
C LEU A 277 -30.12 -12.74 1.01
N SER A 278 -29.83 -12.30 -0.21
CA SER A 278 -30.73 -11.53 -1.06
C SER A 278 -32.06 -12.26 -1.28
N GLN A 279 -32.02 -13.58 -1.49
CA GLN A 279 -33.22 -14.39 -1.66
C GLN A 279 -34.04 -14.48 -0.37
N LEU A 280 -33.41 -14.68 0.79
CA LEU A 280 -34.12 -14.74 2.08
C LEU A 280 -34.81 -13.41 2.40
N LEU A 281 -34.12 -12.29 2.13
CA LEU A 281 -34.67 -10.94 2.30
C LEU A 281 -35.81 -10.66 1.31
N LEU A 282 -35.69 -11.13 0.07
CA LEU A 282 -36.74 -11.07 -0.94
C LEU A 282 -38.00 -11.86 -0.53
N GLU A 283 -37.83 -13.11 -0.10
CA GLU A 283 -38.94 -13.97 0.35
C GLU A 283 -39.64 -13.37 1.58
N ALA A 284 -38.85 -12.78 2.50
CA ALA A 284 -39.37 -12.07 3.66
C ALA A 284 -40.14 -10.80 3.24
N ALA A 285 -39.61 -10.02 2.30
CA ALA A 285 -40.20 -8.77 1.81
C ALA A 285 -41.51 -9.01 1.05
N ALA A 286 -41.53 -10.00 0.16
CA ALA A 286 -42.70 -10.38 -0.64
C ALA A 286 -43.79 -11.12 0.14
N SER A 287 -43.53 -11.46 1.43
CA SER A 287 -44.40 -12.32 2.23
C SER A 287 -44.71 -13.66 1.57
N ALA A 288 -43.77 -14.18 0.78
CA ALA A 288 -43.92 -15.41 0.02
C ALA A 288 -43.89 -16.67 0.90
N ARG A 289 -43.25 -16.57 2.08
CA ARG A 289 -43.10 -17.65 3.07
C ARG A 289 -43.32 -17.17 4.51
N GLY A 290 -43.56 -18.13 5.40
CA GLY A 290 -43.68 -17.89 6.84
C GLY A 290 -42.34 -17.44 7.43
N MET A 291 -42.37 -16.45 8.33
CA MET A 291 -41.14 -15.91 8.92
C MET A 291 -40.37 -16.98 9.73
N ASP A 292 -41.09 -17.85 10.43
CA ASP A 292 -40.46 -18.89 11.24
C ASP A 292 -39.69 -19.93 10.39
N GLU A 293 -40.09 -20.13 9.13
CA GLU A 293 -39.37 -21.02 8.20
C GLU A 293 -38.06 -20.36 7.75
N ILE A 294 -38.11 -19.08 7.37
CA ILE A 294 -36.93 -18.32 6.93
C ILE A 294 -35.90 -18.21 8.07
N LEU A 295 -36.34 -17.98 9.31
CA LEU A 295 -35.44 -17.88 10.46
C LEU A 295 -34.76 -19.21 10.79
N LYS A 296 -35.47 -20.34 10.65
CA LYS A 296 -34.89 -21.69 10.85
C LYS A 296 -33.79 -22.02 9.85
N GLU A 297 -33.82 -21.45 8.65
CA GLU A 297 -32.77 -21.65 7.64
C GLU A 297 -31.45 -20.95 8.05
N ILE A 298 -31.49 -19.93 8.91
CA ILE A 298 -30.32 -19.20 9.42
C ILE A 298 -29.83 -19.77 10.75
N ASP A 299 -30.73 -20.31 11.56
CA ASP A 299 -30.45 -20.89 12.87
C ASP A 299 -29.84 -22.30 12.80
N VAL A 300 -28.68 -22.40 12.12
CA VAL A 300 -27.90 -23.63 12.01
C VAL A 300 -27.14 -23.88 13.30
N LYS A 301 -27.04 -25.14 13.75
CA LYS A 301 -26.27 -25.50 14.95
C LYS A 301 -24.77 -25.38 14.69
N VAL A 302 -24.07 -24.57 15.49
CA VAL A 302 -22.60 -24.43 15.42
C VAL A 302 -21.98 -25.48 16.32
N ASP A 303 -21.56 -26.60 15.73
CA ASP A 303 -20.85 -27.68 16.41
C ASP A 303 -19.39 -27.82 15.92
N GLU A 304 -18.62 -28.69 16.56
CA GLU A 304 -17.20 -28.89 16.22
C GLU A 304 -16.99 -29.35 14.77
N GLU A 305 -17.93 -30.13 14.22
CA GLU A 305 -17.87 -30.63 12.84
C GLU A 305 -18.11 -29.49 11.83
N TYR A 306 -19.11 -28.64 12.08
CA TYR A 306 -19.37 -27.42 11.30
C TYR A 306 -18.16 -26.48 11.30
N ILE A 307 -17.56 -26.26 12.47
CA ILE A 307 -16.37 -25.41 12.62
C ILE A 307 -15.15 -26.01 11.90
N ALA A 308 -14.97 -27.34 11.94
CA ALA A 308 -13.89 -28.00 11.22
C ALA A 308 -14.03 -27.81 9.70
N LYS A 309 -15.25 -27.94 9.17
CA LYS A 309 -15.55 -27.73 7.75
C LYS A 309 -15.31 -26.28 7.32
N VAL A 310 -15.77 -25.32 8.12
CA VAL A 310 -15.52 -23.88 7.89
C VAL A 310 -14.01 -23.58 7.89
N LYS A 311 -13.24 -24.16 8.83
CA LYS A 311 -11.78 -24.02 8.85
C LYS A 311 -11.09 -24.63 7.63
N GLU A 312 -11.59 -25.76 7.12
CA GLU A 312 -11.08 -26.40 5.91
C GLU A 312 -11.30 -25.53 4.67
N ASN A 313 -12.51 -24.98 4.50
CA ASN A 313 -12.84 -24.07 3.40
C ASN A 313 -12.07 -22.73 3.48
N LEU A 314 -11.98 -22.13 4.67
CA LEU A 314 -11.11 -20.97 4.93
C LEU A 314 -9.65 -21.29 4.62
N GLY A 315 -9.21 -22.51 4.88
CA GLY A 315 -7.88 -23.03 4.55
C GLY A 315 -7.62 -23.20 3.05
N GLU A 316 -8.67 -23.29 2.22
CA GLU A 316 -8.56 -23.21 0.75
C GLU A 316 -8.51 -21.77 0.24
N SER A 317 -9.22 -20.84 0.90
CA SER A 317 -9.18 -19.39 0.58
C SER A 317 -7.86 -18.74 1.04
N LEU A 318 -7.30 -19.20 2.16
CA LEU A 318 -6.00 -18.76 2.68
C LEU A 318 -4.90 -19.70 2.21
N ALA A 319 -4.10 -19.21 1.28
CA ALA A 319 -2.83 -19.73 0.77
C ALA A 319 -1.74 -20.07 1.84
N THR A 320 -2.07 -20.74 2.94
CA THR A 320 -1.20 -20.89 4.12
C THR A 320 -0.33 -22.14 4.12
N ARG A 321 -0.42 -23.01 3.12
CA ARG A 321 0.62 -24.05 2.90
C ARG A 321 1.79 -23.57 2.03
N TYR A 322 1.73 -22.35 1.48
CA TYR A 322 2.66 -21.91 0.45
C TYR A 322 3.31 -20.54 0.67
N ILE A 323 2.84 -19.78 1.66
CA ILE A 323 3.56 -18.60 2.14
C ILE A 323 4.64 -19.07 3.12
N ASP A 324 5.87 -19.20 2.61
CA ASP A 324 7.04 -19.46 3.44
C ASP A 324 7.41 -18.18 4.19
N TYR A 325 6.95 -18.10 5.44
CA TYR A 325 7.20 -16.97 6.34
C TYR A 325 8.72 -16.71 6.50
N THR A 326 9.54 -17.77 6.46
CA THR A 326 11.00 -17.70 6.52
C THR A 326 11.55 -16.90 5.35
N ARG A 327 11.12 -17.22 4.12
CA ARG A 327 11.57 -16.52 2.90
C ARG A 327 11.06 -15.09 2.81
N LEU A 328 9.82 -14.81 3.22
CA LEU A 328 9.31 -13.44 3.30
C LEU A 328 10.14 -12.60 4.27
N LYS A 329 10.54 -13.20 5.39
CA LYS A 329 11.40 -12.56 6.39
C LYS A 329 12.82 -12.32 5.86
N GLU A 330 13.44 -13.31 5.22
CA GLU A 330 14.76 -13.15 4.56
C GLU A 330 14.73 -12.06 3.48
N MET A 331 13.63 -11.98 2.71
CA MET A 331 13.44 -10.92 1.71
C MET A 331 13.26 -9.55 2.37
N ALA A 332 12.53 -9.47 3.49
CA ALA A 332 12.35 -8.24 4.26
C ALA A 332 13.66 -7.78 4.92
N GLU A 333 14.48 -8.70 5.41
CA GLU A 333 15.81 -8.44 5.98
C GLU A 333 16.77 -7.95 4.89
N LYS A 334 16.88 -8.65 3.76
CA LYS A 334 17.68 -8.16 2.61
C LYS A 334 17.20 -6.81 2.09
N ALA A 335 15.89 -6.59 2.07
CA ALA A 335 15.33 -5.28 1.73
C ALA A 335 15.72 -4.23 2.78
N ARG A 336 15.72 -4.56 4.08
CA ARG A 336 16.16 -3.65 5.15
C ARG A 336 17.65 -3.31 4.99
N GLU A 337 18.50 -4.28 4.67
CA GLU A 337 19.94 -4.08 4.45
C GLU A 337 20.24 -3.18 3.24
N ASN A 338 19.54 -3.42 2.12
CA ASN A 338 19.79 -2.77 0.83
C ASN A 338 18.95 -1.52 0.56
N ARG A 339 17.93 -1.24 1.37
CA ARG A 339 17.06 -0.07 1.19
C ARG A 339 17.88 1.22 1.34
N LEU A 340 17.58 2.22 0.51
CA LEU A 340 18.20 3.55 0.63
C LEU A 340 17.99 4.09 2.06
N ILE A 341 19.07 4.61 2.63
CA ILE A 341 19.10 5.21 3.96
C ILE A 341 18.37 6.55 3.88
N PRO A 342 17.26 6.76 4.62
CA PRO A 342 16.53 8.02 4.68
C PRO A 342 17.41 9.26 4.77
N GLU A 343 18.48 9.16 5.55
CA GLU A 343 19.45 10.20 5.83
C GLU A 343 20.24 10.61 4.57
N TYR A 344 20.51 9.66 3.65
CA TYR A 344 21.08 10.02 2.34
C TYR A 344 20.08 10.78 1.48
N THR A 345 18.82 10.33 1.46
CA THR A 345 17.75 10.98 0.71
C THR A 345 17.52 12.40 1.22
N GLU A 346 17.50 12.57 2.54
CA GLU A 346 17.41 13.86 3.20
C GLU A 346 18.62 14.76 2.92
N ALA A 347 19.85 14.25 3.12
CA ALA A 347 21.07 15.03 2.89
C ALA A 347 21.21 15.47 1.43
N PHE A 348 20.94 14.55 0.49
CA PHE A 348 20.87 14.85 -0.94
C PHE A 348 19.82 15.92 -1.21
N PHE A 349 18.59 15.74 -0.73
CA PHE A 349 17.51 16.70 -0.95
C PHE A 349 17.85 18.07 -0.39
N LYS A 350 18.34 18.15 0.86
CA LYS A 350 18.76 19.41 1.49
C LYS A 350 19.82 20.13 0.66
N LYS A 351 20.89 19.42 0.25
CA LYS A 351 21.98 20.00 -0.56
C LYS A 351 21.48 20.47 -1.93
N ALA A 352 20.70 19.64 -2.63
CA ALA A 352 20.16 19.97 -3.95
C ALA A 352 19.14 21.12 -3.90
N PHE A 353 18.20 21.06 -2.96
CA PHE A 353 17.13 22.05 -2.81
C PHE A 353 17.69 23.44 -2.46
N VAL A 354 18.68 23.51 -1.56
CA VAL A 354 19.38 24.77 -1.25
C VAL A 354 20.16 25.28 -2.46
N LYS A 355 20.82 24.39 -3.22
CA LYS A 355 21.56 24.77 -4.44
C LYS A 355 20.64 25.30 -5.54
N ALA A 356 19.41 24.80 -5.63
CA ALA A 356 18.35 25.33 -6.49
C ALA A 356 17.77 26.68 -6.01
N GLY A 357 18.32 27.27 -4.94
CA GLY A 357 17.85 28.53 -4.35
C GLY A 357 16.72 28.38 -3.33
N GLY A 358 16.43 27.15 -2.90
CA GLY A 358 15.41 26.84 -1.89
C GLY A 358 15.86 27.20 -0.48
N LYS A 359 14.88 27.40 0.39
CA LYS A 359 15.10 27.62 1.83
C LYS A 359 14.30 26.59 2.62
N LEU A 360 14.96 26.00 3.60
CA LEU A 360 14.39 25.00 4.50
C LEU A 360 14.83 25.32 5.93
N HIS A 361 14.01 24.98 6.91
CA HIS A 361 14.36 25.14 8.32
C HIS A 361 13.95 23.90 9.12
N ASP A 362 14.86 23.42 9.97
CA ASP A 362 14.57 22.31 10.87
C ASP A 362 13.69 22.80 12.02
N ARG A 363 12.67 22.02 12.33
CA ARG A 363 11.71 22.29 13.40
C ARG A 363 12.10 21.52 14.66
N LYS A 364 11.59 21.97 15.81
CA LYS A 364 11.84 21.33 17.12
C LYS A 364 11.25 19.92 17.24
N ASP A 365 10.29 19.57 16.38
CA ASP A 365 9.57 18.30 16.33
C ASP A 365 10.19 17.29 15.35
N GLN A 366 11.47 17.47 14.94
CA GLN A 366 12.20 16.62 13.99
C GLN A 366 11.70 16.67 12.53
N PHE A 367 10.81 17.61 12.20
CA PHE A 367 10.34 17.85 10.84
C PHE A 367 11.09 19.01 10.17
N ILE A 368 11.06 19.05 8.84
CA ILE A 368 11.57 20.15 8.03
C ILE A 368 10.40 20.97 7.51
N ALA A 369 10.51 22.29 7.51
CA ALA A 369 9.53 23.17 6.88
C ALA A 369 10.13 23.89 5.66
N ILE A 370 9.31 23.96 4.61
CA ILE A 370 9.62 24.58 3.32
C ILE A 370 8.50 25.59 3.01
N ASP A 371 8.78 26.87 3.24
CA ASP A 371 7.77 27.92 3.10
C ASP A 371 7.47 28.27 1.64
N SER A 372 8.43 28.04 0.75
CA SER A 372 8.27 28.31 -0.68
C SER A 372 9.20 27.47 -1.53
N LEU A 373 8.72 27.06 -2.70
CA LEU A 373 9.54 26.36 -3.69
C LEU A 373 10.30 27.33 -4.62
N PRO A 374 11.55 27.02 -4.99
CA PRO A 374 12.27 27.69 -6.06
C PRO A 374 11.49 27.74 -7.38
N TYR A 375 11.77 28.76 -8.20
CA TYR A 375 11.09 28.95 -9.48
C TYR A 375 11.31 27.78 -10.44
N GLU A 376 12.55 27.31 -10.56
CA GLU A 376 12.95 26.24 -11.48
C GLU A 376 12.30 24.90 -11.11
N ILE A 377 12.32 24.53 -9.82
CA ILE A 377 11.61 23.34 -9.31
C ILE A 377 10.10 23.45 -9.56
N ARG A 378 9.52 24.64 -9.37
CA ARG A 378 8.09 24.86 -9.62
C ARG A 378 7.74 24.67 -11.09
N GLN A 379 8.56 25.18 -12.01
CA GLN A 379 8.33 25.00 -13.45
C GLN A 379 8.31 23.53 -13.86
N ILE A 380 9.19 22.71 -13.29
CA ILE A 380 9.20 21.26 -13.52
C ILE A 380 7.86 20.64 -13.13
N GLY A 381 7.34 20.99 -11.95
CA GLY A 381 6.04 20.51 -11.49
C GLY A 381 4.83 21.01 -12.30
N GLU A 382 4.99 22.03 -13.15
CA GLU A 382 3.93 22.51 -14.05
C GLU A 382 3.83 21.70 -15.36
N ILE A 383 4.84 20.90 -15.69
CA ILE A 383 4.86 20.05 -16.89
C ILE A 383 3.75 18.99 -16.80
N GLU A 384 2.87 18.89 -17.81
CA GLU A 384 1.74 17.94 -17.80
C GLU A 384 2.17 16.48 -17.60
N LYS A 385 3.25 16.07 -18.28
CA LYS A 385 3.79 14.71 -18.16
C LYS A 385 4.21 14.42 -16.71
N PHE A 386 4.85 15.38 -16.05
CA PHE A 386 5.26 15.27 -14.64
C PHE A 386 4.03 15.13 -13.73
N LYS A 387 3.02 15.99 -13.90
CA LYS A 387 1.78 15.95 -13.09
C LYS A 387 1.04 14.62 -13.19
N ARG A 388 0.98 14.05 -14.40
CA ARG A 388 0.34 12.74 -14.62
C ARG A 388 1.09 11.60 -13.92
N GLN A 389 2.41 11.70 -13.82
CA GLN A 389 3.25 10.64 -13.28
C GLN A 389 3.40 10.72 -11.75
N PHE A 390 3.60 11.92 -11.20
CA PHE A 390 3.96 12.12 -9.80
C PHE A 390 2.98 13.00 -9.01
N GLY A 391 2.01 13.63 -9.67
CA GLY A 391 1.09 14.58 -9.05
C GLY A 391 1.57 16.03 -9.09
N SER A 392 0.84 16.92 -8.41
CA SER A 392 1.12 18.36 -8.42
C SER A 392 1.94 18.78 -7.20
N LEU A 393 2.81 19.78 -7.38
CA LEU A 393 3.55 20.40 -6.28
C LEU A 393 2.65 21.30 -5.43
N LEU A 394 2.86 21.30 -4.11
CA LEU A 394 2.26 22.26 -3.20
C LEU A 394 3.05 23.57 -3.22
N ARG A 395 2.41 24.67 -2.79
CA ARG A 395 3.08 25.98 -2.67
C ARG A 395 4.12 26.02 -1.54
N SER A 396 3.86 25.25 -0.49
CA SER A 396 4.66 25.15 0.73
C SER A 396 4.45 23.79 1.38
N TYR A 397 5.44 23.30 2.12
CA TYR A 397 5.40 22.04 2.85
C TYR A 397 5.76 22.29 4.33
N PRO A 398 4.76 22.41 5.23
CA PRO A 398 5.00 22.85 6.60
C PRO A 398 5.60 21.77 7.52
N LYS A 399 5.43 20.49 7.17
CA LYS A 399 5.97 19.34 7.88
C LYS A 399 6.43 18.30 6.87
N VAL A 400 7.72 18.25 6.62
CA VAL A 400 8.39 17.27 5.76
C VAL A 400 9.20 16.33 6.62
N THR A 401 9.16 15.04 6.30
CA THR A 401 10.07 14.03 6.86
C THR A 401 10.53 13.07 5.78
N PHE A 402 11.75 12.57 5.94
CA PHE A 402 12.33 11.49 5.13
C PHE A 402 12.30 10.15 5.88
N ASP A 403 11.85 10.16 7.14
CA ASP A 403 11.63 8.96 7.94
C ASP A 403 10.22 8.42 7.67
N LYS A 404 10.17 7.16 7.22
CA LYS A 404 8.90 6.50 6.91
C LYS A 404 8.04 6.35 8.16
N ASP A 405 8.60 5.89 9.27
CA ASP A 405 7.83 5.58 10.47
C ASP A 405 7.29 6.87 11.11
N LEU A 406 8.07 7.95 11.09
CA LEU A 406 7.63 9.26 11.55
C LEU A 406 6.52 9.83 10.66
N GLY A 407 6.64 9.69 9.33
CA GLY A 407 5.63 10.12 8.37
C GLY A 407 4.32 9.32 8.48
N PHE A 408 4.40 8.02 8.70
CA PHE A 408 3.21 7.18 8.89
C PHE A 408 2.52 7.43 10.24
N LYS A 409 3.27 7.76 11.30
CA LYS A 409 2.71 8.10 12.62
C LYS A 409 2.08 9.50 12.68
N THR A 410 2.42 10.38 11.73
CA THR A 410 2.04 11.80 11.74
C THR A 410 1.21 12.11 10.49
N PRO A 411 -0.12 12.03 10.55
CA PRO A 411 -0.98 12.10 9.36
C PRO A 411 -0.88 13.41 8.56
N ASP A 412 -0.43 14.50 9.19
CA ASP A 412 -0.26 15.83 8.60
C ASP A 412 1.20 16.12 8.16
N ALA A 413 2.09 15.14 8.22
CA ALA A 413 3.44 15.23 7.68
C ALA A 413 3.53 14.62 6.27
N GLU A 414 4.28 15.29 5.40
CA GLU A 414 4.59 14.79 4.07
C GLU A 414 5.86 13.93 4.13
N PHE A 415 5.70 12.65 3.79
CA PHE A 415 6.82 11.72 3.66
C PHE A 415 7.46 11.89 2.27
N VAL A 416 8.56 12.64 2.22
CA VAL A 416 9.26 12.97 0.98
C VAL A 416 10.30 11.89 0.68
N THR A 417 10.11 11.19 -0.44
CA THR A 417 10.99 10.12 -0.92
C THR A 417 10.82 9.99 -2.44
N PHE A 418 11.53 9.07 -3.10
CA PHE A 418 11.28 8.68 -4.49
C PHE A 418 9.78 8.46 -4.77
N GLY A 419 9.30 9.01 -5.88
CA GLY A 419 7.90 9.06 -6.29
C GLY A 419 7.11 10.24 -5.71
N HIS A 420 7.57 10.90 -4.66
CA HIS A 420 6.92 12.11 -4.14
C HIS A 420 7.21 13.30 -5.08
N PRO A 421 6.21 14.09 -5.50
CA PRO A 421 6.39 15.12 -6.53
C PRO A 421 7.46 16.17 -6.18
N LEU A 422 7.60 16.55 -4.90
CA LEU A 422 8.68 17.48 -4.49
C LEU A 422 10.09 16.88 -4.67
N PHE A 423 10.25 15.59 -4.37
CA PHE A 423 11.54 14.93 -4.47
C PHE A 423 11.92 14.74 -5.94
N GLU A 424 10.98 14.24 -6.75
CA GLU A 424 11.16 14.00 -8.18
C GLU A 424 11.42 15.31 -8.94
N ALA A 425 10.77 16.42 -8.57
CA ALA A 425 11.04 17.72 -9.19
C ALA A 425 12.44 18.25 -8.84
N THR A 426 12.93 17.97 -7.63
CA THR A 426 14.30 18.32 -7.22
C THR A 426 15.33 17.43 -7.93
N LEU A 427 15.01 16.15 -8.14
CA LEU A 427 15.85 15.22 -8.87
C LEU A 427 15.96 15.59 -10.36
N ASP A 428 14.85 15.88 -11.02
CA ASP A 428 14.82 16.35 -12.43
C ASP A 428 15.57 17.68 -12.60
N TRP A 429 15.52 18.57 -11.60
CA TRP A 429 16.36 19.78 -11.59
C TRP A 429 17.85 19.45 -11.54
N VAL A 430 18.27 18.53 -10.65
CA VAL A 430 19.66 18.08 -10.54
C VAL A 430 20.14 17.46 -11.86
N GLU A 431 19.33 16.59 -12.47
CA GLU A 431 19.66 15.95 -13.74
C GLU A 431 19.81 16.98 -14.87
N ARG A 432 18.96 18.00 -14.94
CA ARG A 432 19.05 19.03 -16.00
C ARG A 432 20.24 19.95 -15.83
N GLU A 433 20.47 20.43 -14.62
CA GLU A 433 21.43 21.51 -14.37
C GLU A 433 22.85 21.00 -14.09
N LEU A 434 23.01 19.78 -13.54
CA LEU A 434 24.30 19.30 -13.04
C LEU A 434 24.92 18.15 -13.84
N THR A 435 24.19 17.53 -14.78
CA THR A 435 24.73 16.39 -15.57
C THR A 435 25.96 16.77 -16.38
N VAL A 436 25.99 17.96 -16.99
CA VAL A 436 27.14 18.41 -17.80
C VAL A 436 28.39 18.57 -16.93
N GLU A 437 28.24 19.17 -15.75
CA GLU A 437 29.35 19.33 -14.79
C GLU A 437 29.82 17.98 -14.23
N LEU A 438 28.90 17.03 -14.01
CA LEU A 438 29.24 15.67 -13.59
C LEU A 438 30.11 14.94 -14.64
N GLN A 439 29.81 15.15 -15.93
CA GLN A 439 30.59 14.58 -17.05
C GLN A 439 31.93 15.28 -17.26
N ARG A 440 32.01 16.59 -16.98
CA ARG A 440 33.27 17.37 -17.02
C ARG A 440 34.26 16.90 -15.95
N GLY A 441 33.72 16.50 -14.81
CA GLY A 441 34.46 15.90 -13.70
C GLY A 441 34.94 16.90 -12.66
N SER A 442 35.33 16.36 -11.49
CA SER A 442 35.73 17.14 -10.32
C SER A 442 36.94 16.52 -9.62
N VAL A 443 37.66 17.34 -8.85
CA VAL A 443 38.84 16.92 -8.10
C VAL A 443 38.47 16.66 -6.65
N PHE A 444 38.90 15.53 -6.14
CA PHE A 444 38.76 15.09 -4.76
C PHE A 444 40.14 14.80 -4.18
N LEU A 445 40.25 14.92 -2.86
CA LEU A 445 41.44 14.56 -2.11
C LEU A 445 41.16 13.27 -1.32
N ASP A 446 42.03 12.28 -1.47
CA ASP A 446 42.09 11.09 -0.63
C ASP A 446 42.76 11.44 0.71
N PRO A 447 42.01 11.40 1.83
CA PRO A 447 42.57 11.68 3.15
C PRO A 447 43.62 10.65 3.58
N ASP A 448 43.56 9.43 3.06
CA ASP A 448 44.50 8.35 3.41
C ASP A 448 45.81 8.45 2.63
N GLY A 449 45.85 9.27 1.56
CA GLY A 449 47.05 9.51 0.76
C GLY A 449 47.49 8.33 -0.11
N THR A 450 46.61 7.36 -0.33
CA THR A 450 46.87 6.11 -1.04
C THR A 450 46.49 6.16 -2.52
N LEU A 451 45.48 6.96 -2.87
CA LEU A 451 44.93 7.04 -4.21
C LEU A 451 45.48 8.25 -4.97
N ASP A 452 46.05 7.98 -6.14
CA ASP A 452 46.46 9.00 -7.11
C ASP A 452 46.02 8.59 -8.52
N GLY A 453 44.75 8.86 -8.83
CA GLY A 453 44.15 8.34 -10.06
C GLY A 453 42.82 8.97 -10.47
N LEU A 454 42.14 8.30 -11.39
CA LEU A 454 40.81 8.65 -11.89
C LEU A 454 39.79 7.60 -11.48
N ILE A 455 38.58 8.02 -11.11
CA ILE A 455 37.45 7.09 -10.89
C ILE A 455 36.36 7.44 -11.88
N LEU A 456 35.95 6.46 -12.70
CA LEU A 456 34.91 6.62 -13.71
C LEU A 456 33.65 5.88 -13.28
N PHE A 457 32.50 6.50 -13.51
CA PHE A 457 31.18 5.97 -13.15
C PHE A 457 30.35 5.67 -14.40
N TYR A 458 29.75 4.48 -14.43
CA TYR A 458 28.90 4.00 -15.51
C TYR A 458 27.58 3.44 -14.97
N GLU A 459 26.47 3.76 -15.62
CA GLU A 459 25.20 3.07 -15.42
C GLU A 459 25.10 1.91 -16.40
N GLY A 460 24.84 0.71 -15.88
CA GLY A 460 24.45 -0.44 -16.68
C GLY A 460 22.96 -0.72 -16.51
N GLU A 461 22.26 -0.90 -17.62
CA GLU A 461 20.83 -1.19 -17.66
C GLU A 461 20.56 -2.55 -18.31
N VAL A 462 19.82 -3.40 -17.60
CA VAL A 462 19.34 -4.70 -18.08
C VAL A 462 17.83 -4.60 -18.29
N ARG A 463 17.36 -5.00 -19.47
CA ARG A 463 15.95 -5.03 -19.86
C ARG A 463 15.45 -6.46 -19.99
N ASP A 464 14.17 -6.66 -19.69
CA ASP A 464 13.51 -7.96 -19.92
C ASP A 464 12.95 -8.08 -21.36
N GLY A 465 12.36 -9.24 -21.67
CA GLY A 465 11.73 -9.52 -22.97
C GLY A 465 10.48 -8.70 -23.28
N THR A 466 10.00 -7.86 -22.35
CA THR A 466 8.96 -6.86 -22.60
C THR A 466 9.53 -5.50 -23.02
N GLY A 467 10.85 -5.31 -22.86
CA GLY A 467 11.53 -4.02 -23.05
C GLY A 467 11.55 -3.15 -21.79
N ALA A 468 10.92 -3.60 -20.70
CA ALA A 468 10.97 -2.93 -19.40
C ALA A 468 12.35 -3.08 -18.76
N VAL A 469 12.72 -2.12 -17.92
CA VAL A 469 13.98 -2.17 -17.18
C VAL A 469 13.87 -3.22 -16.08
N ALA A 470 14.59 -4.32 -16.25
CA ALA A 470 14.64 -5.43 -15.32
C ALA A 470 15.55 -5.14 -14.11
N GLY A 471 16.58 -4.32 -14.32
CA GLY A 471 17.50 -3.86 -13.29
C GLY A 471 18.47 -2.79 -13.81
N LYS A 472 18.89 -1.90 -12.92
CA LYS A 472 19.98 -0.93 -13.15
C LYS A 472 21.06 -1.13 -12.09
N SER A 473 22.31 -0.88 -12.44
CA SER A 473 23.42 -0.87 -11.49
C SER A 473 24.42 0.22 -11.84
N LEU A 474 25.00 0.83 -10.81
CA LEU A 474 26.10 1.75 -10.93
C LEU A 474 27.42 0.96 -10.84
N PHE A 475 28.33 1.20 -11.76
CA PHE A 475 29.65 0.59 -11.81
C PHE A 475 30.70 1.69 -11.71
N SER A 476 31.76 1.44 -10.95
CA SER A 476 32.89 2.36 -10.86
C SER A 476 34.23 1.65 -10.99
N TYR A 477 35.16 2.33 -11.66
CA TYR A 477 36.49 1.80 -11.95
C TYR A 477 37.54 2.85 -11.62
N TYR A 478 38.52 2.48 -10.80
CA TYR A 478 39.70 3.28 -10.50
C TYR A 478 40.78 3.00 -11.54
N VAL A 479 41.39 4.05 -12.06
CA VAL A 479 42.55 4.03 -12.95
C VAL A 479 43.68 4.74 -12.25
N ASP A 480 44.71 3.98 -11.91
CA ASP A 480 45.92 4.52 -11.33
C ASP A 480 46.70 5.29 -12.41
N LEU A 481 46.99 6.56 -12.19
CA LEU A 481 47.66 7.40 -13.20
C LEU A 481 49.16 7.12 -13.29
N VAL A 482 49.76 6.51 -12.26
CA VAL A 482 51.20 6.20 -12.19
C VAL A 482 51.49 4.88 -12.90
N THR A 483 50.73 3.85 -12.59
CA THR A 483 50.91 2.47 -13.09
C THR A 483 50.06 2.17 -14.32
N GLY A 484 48.97 2.93 -14.53
CA GLY A 484 47.98 2.66 -15.56
C GLY A 484 47.10 1.44 -15.27
N GLU A 485 47.17 0.86 -14.07
CA GLU A 485 46.35 -0.28 -13.66
C GLU A 485 44.88 0.14 -13.50
N VAL A 486 43.96 -0.76 -13.86
CA VAL A 486 42.51 -0.55 -13.70
C VAL A 486 42.00 -1.53 -12.66
N ARG A 487 41.32 -1.01 -11.63
CA ARG A 487 40.74 -1.80 -10.54
C ARG A 487 39.26 -1.47 -10.39
N ASP A 488 38.48 -2.48 -10.05
CA ASP A 488 37.06 -2.31 -9.75
C ASP A 488 36.94 -1.65 -8.38
N THR A 489 36.06 -0.64 -8.25
CA THR A 489 35.84 0.05 -6.98
C THR A 489 34.35 0.19 -6.71
N ALA A 490 33.95 0.30 -5.44
CA ALA A 490 32.58 0.52 -5.06
C ALA A 490 32.17 1.98 -5.35
N PRO A 491 30.97 2.26 -5.90
CA PRO A 491 30.56 3.63 -6.20
C PRO A 491 30.49 4.54 -4.96
N THR A 492 30.34 3.93 -3.78
CA THR A 492 30.35 4.59 -2.47
C THR A 492 31.69 5.20 -2.10
N VAL A 493 32.78 4.89 -2.80
CA VAL A 493 34.12 5.45 -2.55
C VAL A 493 34.13 6.98 -2.51
N ILE A 494 33.20 7.64 -3.21
CA ILE A 494 33.08 9.11 -3.21
C ILE A 494 32.83 9.69 -1.80
N TRP A 495 32.23 8.91 -0.89
CA TRP A 495 31.96 9.32 0.48
C TRP A 495 33.20 9.27 1.39
N ASP A 496 34.24 8.53 0.98
CA ASP A 496 35.51 8.44 1.71
C ASP A 496 36.49 9.56 1.30
N LEU A 497 36.15 10.28 0.22
CA LEU A 497 36.96 11.34 -0.35
C LEU A 497 36.50 12.72 0.13
N SER A 498 37.43 13.66 0.17
CA SER A 498 37.15 15.06 0.52
C SER A 498 37.08 15.94 -0.72
N GLU A 499 36.17 16.91 -0.73
CA GLU A 499 36.05 17.87 -1.83
C GLU A 499 37.33 18.73 -1.90
N ALA A 500 38.00 18.77 -3.06
CA ALA A 500 39.12 19.69 -3.22
C ALA A 500 38.58 21.14 -3.30
N GLY A 501 39.25 22.07 -2.63
CA GLY A 501 38.94 23.49 -2.75
C GLY A 501 39.07 24.00 -4.21
N PRO A 502 38.54 25.19 -4.53
CA PRO A 502 38.64 25.76 -5.88
C PRO A 502 40.12 25.86 -6.29
N GLY A 503 40.52 25.07 -7.29
CA GLY A 503 41.92 24.86 -7.66
C GLY A 503 42.13 24.58 -9.15
N GLU A 504 43.37 24.29 -9.52
CA GLU A 504 43.85 24.13 -10.91
C GLU A 504 43.09 23.05 -11.69
N SER A 505 42.63 23.41 -12.89
CA SER A 505 42.05 22.50 -13.87
C SER A 505 43.14 21.59 -14.46
N GLU A 506 43.03 20.28 -14.26
CA GLU A 506 43.79 19.31 -15.04
C GLU A 506 43.10 19.05 -16.38
N ASN A 507 43.86 19.03 -17.47
CA ASN A 507 43.35 18.69 -18.79
C ASN A 507 43.71 17.23 -19.08
N LEU A 508 42.73 16.34 -18.89
CA LEU A 508 42.90 14.89 -19.04
C LEU A 508 42.16 14.39 -20.29
N ASP A 509 42.80 13.50 -21.05
CA ASP A 509 42.16 12.83 -22.19
C ASP A 509 41.16 11.77 -21.71
N SER A 510 39.96 12.25 -21.38
CA SER A 510 38.87 11.40 -20.87
C SER A 510 38.43 10.33 -21.88
N GLU A 511 38.56 10.56 -23.19
CA GLU A 511 38.11 9.63 -24.22
C GLU A 511 39.00 8.39 -24.32
N SER A 512 40.32 8.57 -24.21
CA SER A 512 41.27 7.45 -24.14
C SER A 512 41.00 6.55 -22.94
N VAL A 513 40.75 7.15 -21.77
CA VAL A 513 40.48 6.42 -20.53
C VAL A 513 39.14 5.68 -20.60
N LYS A 514 38.08 6.30 -21.13
CA LYS A 514 36.77 5.65 -21.35
C LYS A 514 36.89 4.43 -22.26
N ARG A 515 37.64 4.54 -23.37
CA ARG A 515 37.84 3.41 -24.30
C ARG A 515 38.58 2.25 -23.65
N LYS A 516 39.54 2.53 -22.77
CA LYS A 516 40.31 1.52 -22.03
C LYS A 516 39.43 0.77 -21.02
N ILE A 517 38.48 1.45 -20.38
CA ILE A 517 37.64 0.86 -19.33
C ILE A 517 36.41 0.16 -19.89
N LEU A 518 35.86 0.61 -21.03
CA LEU A 518 34.61 0.10 -21.59
C LEU A 518 34.51 -1.45 -21.67
N PRO A 519 35.54 -2.20 -22.10
CA PRO A 519 35.48 -3.67 -22.08
C PRO A 519 35.23 -4.25 -20.68
N ARG A 520 35.82 -3.63 -19.65
CA ARG A 520 35.65 -4.06 -18.25
C ARG A 520 34.28 -3.69 -17.69
N VAL A 521 33.71 -2.56 -18.11
CA VAL A 521 32.30 -2.22 -17.83
C VAL A 521 31.35 -3.25 -18.40
N ILE A 522 31.58 -3.66 -19.66
CA ILE A 522 30.75 -4.67 -20.33
C ILE A 522 30.86 -6.01 -19.60
N THR A 523 32.06 -6.42 -19.16
CA THR A 523 32.23 -7.62 -18.35
C THR A 523 31.44 -7.53 -17.03
N GLY A 524 31.57 -6.42 -16.29
CA GLY A 524 30.82 -6.21 -15.05
C GLY A 524 29.30 -6.21 -15.24
N LEU A 525 28.81 -5.65 -16.35
CA LEU A 525 27.39 -5.69 -16.71
C LEU A 525 26.91 -7.10 -17.06
N ASN A 526 27.74 -7.91 -17.71
CA ASN A 526 27.45 -9.33 -17.95
C ASN A 526 27.32 -10.13 -16.65
N GLU A 527 28.24 -9.92 -15.71
CA GLU A 527 28.19 -10.56 -14.39
C GLU A 527 26.94 -10.15 -13.61
N TYR A 528 26.58 -8.86 -13.66
CA TYR A 528 25.33 -8.36 -13.07
C TYR A 528 24.09 -8.98 -13.72
N MET A 529 24.04 -9.06 -15.05
CA MET A 529 22.94 -9.72 -15.77
C MET A 529 22.83 -11.20 -15.39
N GLY A 530 23.95 -11.91 -15.24
CA GLY A 530 23.96 -13.31 -14.78
C GLY A 530 23.33 -13.49 -13.40
N ARG A 531 23.67 -12.61 -12.44
CA ARG A 531 23.04 -12.60 -11.11
C ARG A 531 21.54 -12.30 -11.20
N LEU A 532 21.16 -11.29 -11.98
CA LEU A 532 19.76 -10.93 -12.20
C LEU A 532 18.97 -12.08 -12.82
N GLN A 533 19.58 -12.85 -13.73
CA GLN A 533 18.96 -14.00 -14.39
C GLN A 533 18.68 -15.13 -13.39
N GLU A 534 19.57 -15.36 -12.43
CA GLU A 534 19.34 -16.34 -11.36
C GLU A 534 18.17 -15.92 -10.46
N ASP A 535 18.11 -14.65 -10.07
CA ASP A 535 17.01 -14.11 -9.27
C ASP A 535 15.67 -14.16 -10.03
N ARG A 536 15.65 -13.82 -11.32
CA ARG A 536 14.47 -13.94 -12.18
C ARG A 536 14.02 -15.39 -12.33
N LYS A 537 14.95 -16.34 -12.43
CA LYS A 537 14.62 -17.77 -12.45
C LYS A 537 13.92 -18.20 -11.16
N LYS A 538 14.45 -17.80 -10.00
CA LYS A 538 13.82 -18.08 -8.69
C LYS A 538 12.42 -17.46 -8.58
N GLN A 539 12.25 -16.21 -9.00
CA GLN A 539 10.93 -15.55 -9.03
C GLN A 539 9.94 -16.24 -9.96
N ALA A 540 10.39 -16.65 -11.15
CA ALA A 540 9.58 -17.39 -12.11
C ALA A 540 9.12 -18.73 -11.53
N GLU A 541 10.00 -19.50 -10.89
CA GLU A 541 9.66 -20.76 -10.22
C GLU A 541 8.59 -20.55 -9.14
N ILE A 542 8.64 -19.44 -8.39
CA ILE A 542 7.62 -19.09 -7.39
C ILE A 542 6.27 -18.79 -8.06
N LYS A 543 6.26 -17.97 -9.12
CA LYS A 543 5.04 -17.64 -9.88
C LYS A 543 4.42 -18.88 -10.52
N GLU A 544 5.23 -19.79 -11.06
CA GLU A 544 4.78 -21.08 -11.60
C GLU A 544 4.22 -21.98 -10.49
N LYS A 545 4.91 -22.11 -9.36
CA LYS A 545 4.52 -23.00 -8.27
C LYS A 545 3.25 -22.54 -7.55
N TYR A 546 3.03 -21.23 -7.39
CA TYR A 546 1.92 -20.70 -6.59
C TYR A 546 0.85 -20.03 -7.44
N GLY A 547 1.24 -19.16 -8.37
CA GLY A 547 0.29 -18.45 -9.23
C GLY A 547 -0.43 -19.40 -10.19
N LEU A 548 0.33 -20.11 -11.03
CA LEU A 548 -0.27 -21.02 -12.02
C LEU A 548 -1.01 -22.18 -11.37
N LYS A 549 -0.42 -22.83 -10.35
CA LYS A 549 -1.10 -23.94 -9.65
C LYS A 549 -2.39 -23.50 -8.94
N SER A 550 -2.45 -22.28 -8.40
CA SER A 550 -3.67 -21.77 -7.79
C SER A 550 -4.76 -21.56 -8.83
N LEU A 551 -4.42 -20.95 -9.98
CA LEU A 551 -5.35 -20.77 -11.09
C LEU A 551 -5.84 -22.11 -11.63
N ASP A 552 -4.94 -23.09 -11.79
CA ASP A 552 -5.30 -24.45 -12.19
C ASP A 552 -6.30 -25.09 -11.24
N LYS A 553 -6.08 -24.97 -9.92
CA LYS A 553 -7.00 -25.51 -8.92
C LYS A 553 -8.38 -24.85 -9.00
N LEU A 554 -8.43 -23.52 -9.16
CA LEU A 554 -9.68 -22.79 -9.32
C LEU A 554 -10.44 -23.22 -10.59
N ILE A 555 -9.73 -23.39 -11.70
CA ILE A 555 -10.30 -23.87 -12.97
C ILE A 555 -10.86 -25.29 -12.80
N VAL A 556 -10.11 -26.21 -12.17
CA VAL A 556 -10.56 -27.59 -11.90
C VAL A 556 -11.78 -27.61 -10.97
N GLY A 557 -11.82 -26.73 -9.97
CA GLY A 557 -13.00 -26.57 -9.10
C GLY A 557 -14.24 -26.14 -9.88
N LEU A 558 -14.10 -25.14 -10.76
CA LEU A 558 -15.18 -24.69 -11.63
C LEU A 558 -15.64 -25.77 -12.62
N ASP A 559 -14.73 -26.61 -13.12
CA ASP A 559 -15.08 -27.78 -13.94
C ASP A 559 -15.95 -28.77 -13.18
N GLY A 560 -15.64 -29.04 -11.91
CA GLY A 560 -16.46 -29.85 -11.03
C GLY A 560 -17.87 -29.27 -10.82
N ASP A 561 -17.96 -27.97 -10.54
CA ASP A 561 -19.22 -27.24 -10.40
C ASP A 561 -20.08 -27.31 -11.68
N LEU A 562 -19.44 -27.07 -12.83
CA LEU A 562 -20.10 -27.12 -14.14
C LEU A 562 -20.67 -28.52 -14.42
N ILE A 563 -19.90 -29.59 -14.16
CA ILE A 563 -20.38 -30.97 -14.31
C ILE A 563 -21.64 -31.22 -13.45
N ALA A 564 -21.64 -30.74 -12.21
CA ALA A 564 -22.80 -30.86 -11.32
C ALA A 564 -24.01 -30.08 -11.84
N LEU A 565 -23.81 -28.85 -12.35
CA LEU A 565 -24.88 -28.03 -12.92
C LEU A 565 -25.43 -28.63 -14.21
N TYR A 566 -24.59 -29.11 -15.12
CA TYR A 566 -25.02 -29.82 -16.33
C TYR A 566 -25.87 -31.06 -15.99
N THR A 567 -25.48 -31.82 -14.97
CA THR A 567 -26.26 -32.98 -14.48
C THR A 567 -27.63 -32.55 -13.94
N ARG A 568 -27.73 -31.39 -13.27
CA ARG A 568 -29.00 -30.85 -12.78
C ARG A 568 -29.90 -30.36 -13.92
N LYS A 569 -29.30 -29.72 -14.94
CA LYS A 569 -30.01 -29.32 -16.16
C LYS A 569 -30.64 -30.52 -16.87
N GLU A 570 -29.93 -31.65 -16.97
CA GLU A 570 -30.47 -32.89 -17.52
C GLU A 570 -31.65 -33.45 -16.72
N ARG A 571 -31.74 -33.15 -15.42
CA ARG A 571 -32.86 -33.53 -14.55
C ARG A 571 -34.06 -32.57 -14.64
N GLY A 572 -33.97 -31.51 -15.44
CA GLY A 572 -35.03 -30.53 -15.65
C GLY A 572 -34.96 -29.28 -14.75
N ASP A 573 -33.88 -29.10 -13.98
CA ASP A 573 -33.66 -27.87 -13.22
C ASP A 573 -33.27 -26.72 -14.18
N ASN A 574 -33.81 -25.52 -13.96
CA ASN A 574 -33.36 -24.33 -14.68
C ASN A 574 -32.07 -23.78 -14.07
N VAL A 575 -30.92 -24.11 -14.67
CA VAL A 575 -29.57 -23.70 -14.23
C VAL A 575 -28.74 -23.10 -15.37
N ASP A 576 -29.37 -22.70 -16.48
CA ASP A 576 -28.69 -22.19 -17.67
C ASP A 576 -27.79 -20.99 -17.40
N LEU A 577 -28.27 -20.06 -16.57
CA LEU A 577 -27.52 -18.88 -16.17
C LEU A 577 -26.34 -19.23 -15.26
N ALA A 578 -26.53 -20.15 -14.30
CA ALA A 578 -25.46 -20.59 -13.40
C ALA A 578 -24.32 -21.25 -14.18
N ILE A 579 -24.65 -22.03 -15.21
CA ILE A 579 -23.68 -22.60 -16.15
C ILE A 579 -22.93 -21.48 -16.87
N ARG A 580 -23.65 -20.53 -17.48
CA ARG A 580 -23.04 -19.41 -18.22
C ARG A 580 -22.09 -18.57 -17.34
N ASN A 581 -22.50 -18.22 -16.12
CA ASN A 581 -21.68 -17.43 -15.19
C ASN A 581 -20.40 -18.17 -14.78
N LYS A 582 -20.50 -19.48 -14.52
CA LYS A 582 -19.34 -20.32 -14.18
C LYS A 582 -18.42 -20.50 -15.39
N GLU A 583 -18.95 -20.59 -16.60
CA GLU A 583 -18.17 -20.62 -17.84
C GLU A 583 -17.44 -19.30 -18.11
N GLU A 584 -18.10 -18.15 -17.92
CA GLU A 584 -17.48 -16.83 -18.07
C GLU A 584 -16.36 -16.62 -17.03
N LEU A 585 -16.59 -17.01 -15.77
CA LEU A 585 -15.59 -16.96 -14.72
C LEU A 585 -14.40 -17.89 -15.01
N LYS A 586 -14.66 -19.12 -15.47
CA LYS A 586 -13.62 -20.06 -15.89
C LYS A 586 -12.76 -19.46 -17.01
N ARG A 587 -13.39 -18.90 -18.04
CA ARG A 587 -12.71 -18.24 -19.16
C ARG A 587 -11.81 -17.10 -18.69
N LYS A 588 -12.25 -16.32 -17.70
CA LYS A 588 -11.44 -15.25 -17.09
C LYS A 588 -10.20 -15.80 -16.39
N TYR A 589 -10.31 -16.91 -15.66
CA TYR A 589 -9.15 -17.56 -15.03
C TYR A 589 -8.20 -18.21 -16.05
N GLU A 590 -8.72 -18.81 -17.12
CA GLU A 590 -7.90 -19.34 -18.22
C GLU A 590 -7.11 -18.23 -18.91
N GLN A 591 -7.74 -17.08 -19.19
CA GLN A 591 -7.06 -15.90 -19.73
C GLN A 591 -5.98 -15.39 -18.77
N SER A 592 -6.31 -15.24 -17.49
CA SER A 592 -5.35 -14.80 -16.46
C SER A 592 -4.15 -15.76 -16.34
N LYS A 593 -4.38 -17.06 -16.49
CA LYS A 593 -3.33 -18.08 -16.50
C LYS A 593 -2.41 -17.91 -17.71
N GLN A 594 -2.97 -17.79 -18.90
CA GLN A 594 -2.19 -17.62 -20.13
C GLN A 594 -1.38 -16.32 -20.12
N GLU A 595 -1.96 -15.24 -19.63
CA GLU A 595 -1.26 -13.97 -19.43
C GLU A 595 -0.09 -14.12 -18.45
N LEU A 596 -0.29 -14.81 -17.33
CA LEU A 596 0.76 -15.06 -16.35
C LEU A 596 1.90 -15.92 -16.92
N GLU A 597 1.59 -16.96 -17.70
CA GLU A 597 2.60 -17.78 -18.40
C GLU A 597 3.44 -16.95 -19.39
N ASP A 598 2.79 -16.08 -20.17
CA ASP A 598 3.47 -15.20 -21.11
C ASP A 598 4.37 -14.18 -20.40
N VAL A 599 3.91 -13.62 -19.27
CA VAL A 599 4.72 -12.72 -18.43
C VAL A 599 5.94 -13.46 -17.89
N ILE A 600 5.75 -14.64 -17.30
CA ILE A 600 6.86 -15.46 -16.78
C ILE A 600 7.89 -15.76 -17.87
N ARG A 601 7.43 -16.11 -19.08
CA ARG A 601 8.33 -16.37 -20.22
C ARG A 601 9.13 -15.13 -20.63
N LYS A 602 8.48 -13.97 -20.71
CA LYS A 602 9.13 -12.73 -21.13
C LYS A 602 10.11 -12.20 -20.07
N GLU A 603 9.77 -12.28 -18.79
CA GLU A 603 10.63 -11.84 -17.68
C GLU A 603 11.92 -12.67 -17.53
N ARG A 604 11.94 -13.93 -18.01
CA ARG A 604 13.13 -14.78 -18.00
C ARG A 604 14.20 -14.34 -19.01
N ASN A 605 13.79 -13.67 -20.07
CA ASN A 605 14.69 -13.24 -21.12
C ASN A 605 15.26 -11.87 -20.75
N LEU A 606 16.55 -11.80 -20.48
CA LEU A 606 17.25 -10.56 -20.14
C LEU A 606 18.18 -10.16 -21.27
N THR A 607 18.26 -8.86 -21.51
CA THR A 607 19.14 -8.23 -22.48
C THR A 607 19.81 -7.03 -21.83
N MET A 608 21.05 -6.73 -22.20
CA MET A 608 21.73 -5.53 -21.70
C MET A 608 21.72 -4.41 -22.72
N SER A 609 21.55 -3.19 -22.24
CA SER A 609 21.81 -1.98 -23.01
C SER A 609 23.29 -1.62 -22.96
N MET A 610 23.76 -0.80 -23.90
CA MET A 610 25.13 -0.26 -23.81
C MET A 610 25.31 0.54 -22.50
N PRO A 611 26.41 0.34 -21.76
CA PRO A 611 26.67 1.10 -20.54
C PRO A 611 26.71 2.61 -20.81
N SER A 612 26.01 3.39 -19.99
CA SER A 612 25.98 4.85 -20.08
C SER A 612 27.05 5.46 -19.17
N PHE A 613 27.88 6.35 -19.71
CA PHE A 613 28.87 7.08 -18.92
C PHE A 613 28.18 8.20 -18.12
N LEU A 614 28.37 8.21 -16.80
CA LEU A 614 27.78 9.22 -15.93
C LEU A 614 28.74 10.35 -15.59
N GLY A 615 29.99 10.02 -15.24
CA GLY A 615 30.95 11.01 -14.79
C GLY A 615 32.32 10.45 -14.46
N ILE A 616 33.25 11.36 -14.21
CA ILE A 616 34.64 11.06 -13.86
C ILE A 616 35.10 11.98 -12.72
N ILE A 617 35.87 11.44 -11.78
CA ILE A 617 36.52 12.24 -10.74
C ILE A 617 38.03 11.99 -10.73
N ARG A 618 38.78 13.01 -10.35
CA ARG A 618 40.23 12.97 -10.14
C ARG A 618 40.51 12.90 -8.64
N VAL A 619 41.21 11.87 -8.19
CA VAL A 619 41.51 11.66 -6.76
C VAL A 619 42.99 11.85 -6.51
N ARG A 620 43.37 12.87 -5.74
CA ARG A 620 44.76 13.17 -5.37
C ARG A 620 45.03 12.84 -3.90
N PRO A 621 46.24 12.45 -3.51
CA PRO A 621 46.59 12.29 -2.10
C PRO A 621 46.57 13.64 -1.37
N SER A 622 45.98 13.70 -0.17
CA SER A 622 46.02 14.90 0.68
C SER A 622 47.42 15.11 1.27
N LEU A 623 48.01 16.29 1.08
CA LEU A 623 49.32 16.67 1.62
C LEU A 623 49.31 16.94 3.14
N GLN A 624 48.12 17.01 3.76
CA GLN A 624 47.94 17.24 5.20
C GLN A 624 47.60 15.94 5.94
N THR A 625 48.41 14.90 5.78
CA THR A 625 48.27 13.71 6.62
C THR A 625 48.84 14.05 8.01
N THR A 626 47.99 14.42 8.98
CA THR A 626 48.38 14.30 10.39
C THR A 626 48.84 12.86 10.61
N GLN A 627 50.08 12.66 11.07
CA GLN A 627 50.73 11.37 11.40
C GLN A 627 49.90 10.40 12.28
N ALA A 628 48.71 10.79 12.74
CA ALA A 628 47.84 10.05 13.64
C ALA A 628 46.83 9.09 12.97
N MET A 629 46.72 9.05 11.62
CA MET A 629 45.67 8.29 10.91
C MET A 629 46.18 7.52 9.67
N HIS A 630 47.42 7.01 9.68
CA HIS A 630 47.86 6.08 8.64
C HIS A 630 47.17 4.73 8.85
N ARG A 631 46.51 4.19 7.82
CA ARG A 631 46.06 2.79 7.79
C ARG A 631 47.28 1.88 7.87
N ASP A 632 47.25 0.92 8.78
CA ASP A 632 48.23 -0.16 8.86
C ASP A 632 47.45 -1.45 8.59
N GLU A 633 47.62 -1.99 7.38
CA GLU A 633 46.90 -3.18 6.91
C GLU A 633 47.07 -4.38 7.86
N GLU A 634 48.22 -4.47 8.53
CA GLU A 634 48.49 -5.53 9.49
C GLU A 634 47.64 -5.36 10.76
N VAL A 635 47.48 -4.11 11.24
CA VAL A 635 46.67 -3.75 12.41
C VAL A 635 45.18 -3.96 12.14
N GLU A 636 44.68 -3.56 10.96
CA GLU A 636 43.27 -3.78 10.56
C GLU A 636 42.97 -5.28 10.46
N ARG A 637 43.82 -6.06 9.80
CA ARG A 637 43.67 -7.52 9.69
C ARG A 637 43.62 -8.20 11.07
N LEU A 638 44.49 -7.78 11.98
CA LEU A 638 44.52 -8.32 13.35
C LEU A 638 43.28 -7.93 14.15
N GLY A 639 42.79 -6.69 14.02
CA GLY A 639 41.56 -6.25 14.65
C GLY A 639 40.34 -7.04 14.16
N MET A 640 40.27 -7.25 12.85
CA MET A 640 39.22 -8.01 12.18
C MET A 640 39.21 -9.48 12.64
N GLU A 641 40.38 -10.11 12.76
CA GLU A 641 40.51 -11.48 13.28
C GLU A 641 40.05 -11.59 14.75
N LEU A 642 40.41 -10.62 15.60
CA LEU A 642 40.01 -10.57 17.01
C LEU A 642 38.51 -10.36 17.17
N ALA A 643 37.89 -9.49 16.37
CA ALA A 643 36.45 -9.27 16.37
C ALA A 643 35.66 -10.53 15.98
N MET A 644 36.08 -11.23 14.91
CA MET A 644 35.47 -12.51 14.51
C MET A 644 35.60 -13.58 15.58
N ARG A 645 36.76 -13.64 16.25
CA ARG A 645 37.02 -14.61 17.33
C ARG A 645 36.14 -14.32 18.54
N TYR A 646 35.99 -13.05 18.92
CA TYR A 646 35.11 -12.62 20.00
C TYR A 646 33.66 -13.02 19.73
N GLU A 647 33.14 -12.76 18.53
CA GLU A 647 31.77 -13.15 18.16
C GLU A 647 31.54 -14.66 18.21
N ARG A 648 32.50 -15.45 17.73
CA ARG A 648 32.43 -16.93 17.81
C ARG A 648 32.49 -17.44 19.24
N HIS A 649 33.31 -16.82 20.09
CA HIS A 649 33.40 -17.17 21.52
C HIS A 649 32.07 -16.93 22.24
N GLU A 650 31.37 -15.87 21.85
CA GLU A 650 30.06 -15.49 22.37
C GLU A 650 28.89 -16.30 21.75
N GLY A 651 29.18 -17.38 21.01
CA GLY A 651 28.18 -18.29 20.45
C GLY A 651 27.48 -17.78 19.20
N ARG A 652 28.03 -16.76 18.53
CA ARG A 652 27.48 -16.15 17.31
C ARG A 652 28.22 -16.62 16.05
N GLU A 653 27.61 -16.41 14.89
CA GLU A 653 28.12 -16.82 13.58
C GLU A 653 28.47 -15.58 12.73
N PRO A 654 29.73 -15.09 12.80
CA PRO A 654 30.15 -13.92 12.06
C PRO A 654 30.63 -14.24 10.62
N GLU A 655 30.26 -13.37 9.69
CA GLU A 655 30.59 -13.34 8.27
C GLU A 655 31.31 -12.02 7.94
N ASP A 656 32.44 -12.09 7.23
CA ASP A 656 33.20 -10.92 6.78
C ASP A 656 32.59 -10.37 5.48
N VAL A 657 32.12 -9.12 5.54
CA VAL A 657 31.50 -8.39 4.43
C VAL A 657 32.21 -7.06 4.14
N SER A 658 33.42 -6.86 4.68
CA SER A 658 34.21 -5.63 4.52
C SER A 658 34.41 -5.22 3.05
N LYS A 659 34.52 -6.20 2.14
CA LYS A 659 34.68 -5.98 0.69
C LYS A 659 33.41 -5.54 -0.02
N GLU A 660 32.24 -5.70 0.61
CA GLU A 660 30.94 -5.31 0.03
C GLU A 660 30.63 -3.81 0.27
N ASN A 661 31.44 -3.13 1.08
CA ASN A 661 31.31 -1.70 1.42
C ASN A 661 29.91 -1.31 1.91
N LEU A 662 29.32 -2.16 2.77
CA LEU A 662 27.97 -1.99 3.34
C LEU A 662 27.90 -0.97 4.49
N GLY A 663 29.05 -0.35 4.84
CA GLY A 663 29.22 0.55 5.98
C GLY A 663 29.32 -0.17 7.34
N PHE A 664 29.69 -1.44 7.30
CA PHE A 664 30.13 -2.27 8.42
C PHE A 664 30.98 -3.43 7.89
N ASP A 665 31.86 -3.99 8.72
CA ASP A 665 32.81 -5.04 8.32
C ASP A 665 32.29 -6.46 8.52
N ILE A 666 31.46 -6.68 9.55
CA ILE A 666 30.99 -8.02 9.95
C ILE A 666 29.48 -8.07 10.07
N ARG A 667 28.88 -9.11 9.49
CA ARG A 667 27.50 -9.54 9.81
C ARG A 667 27.56 -10.74 10.75
N SER A 668 27.01 -10.63 11.96
CA SER A 668 27.04 -11.71 12.96
C SER A 668 25.64 -12.15 13.38
N LYS A 669 25.32 -13.44 13.25
CA LYS A 669 23.99 -14.00 13.59
C LYS A 669 24.01 -14.80 14.89
N GLU A 670 22.97 -14.70 15.71
CA GLU A 670 22.80 -15.55 16.90
C GLU A 670 22.31 -16.96 16.50
N ARG A 671 22.85 -18.03 17.10
CA ARG A 671 22.51 -19.43 16.73
C ARG A 671 21.08 -19.87 17.05
N GLU A 672 20.50 -19.33 18.11
CA GLU A 672 19.12 -19.60 18.55
C GLU A 672 18.22 -18.36 18.52
N GLY A 673 18.74 -17.25 17.97
CA GLY A 673 18.10 -15.94 18.01
C GLY A 673 17.89 -15.35 16.62
N GLU A 674 16.81 -14.59 16.47
CA GLU A 674 16.48 -13.90 15.22
C GLU A 674 17.27 -12.59 15.01
N LYS A 675 18.23 -12.29 15.88
CA LYS A 675 18.95 -11.01 15.89
C LYS A 675 20.24 -11.09 15.08
N VAL A 676 20.43 -10.09 14.22
CA VAL A 676 21.63 -9.89 13.42
C VAL A 676 22.36 -8.66 13.97
N ARG A 677 23.68 -8.77 14.17
CA ARG A 677 24.55 -7.65 14.52
C ARG A 677 25.33 -7.19 13.30
N TYR A 678 25.34 -5.89 13.09
CA TYR A 678 26.15 -5.21 12.08
C TYR A 678 27.33 -4.56 12.80
N ILE A 679 28.55 -5.04 12.55
CA ILE A 679 29.72 -4.68 13.35
C ILE A 679 30.75 -3.98 12.48
N GLU A 680 31.15 -2.78 12.89
CA GLU A 680 32.28 -2.02 12.33
C GLU A 680 33.50 -2.15 13.23
N VAL A 681 34.67 -2.45 12.66
CA VAL A 681 35.89 -2.75 13.43
C VAL A 681 36.94 -1.66 13.22
N LYS A 682 37.29 -0.96 14.31
CA LYS A 682 38.38 0.03 14.30
C LYS A 682 39.55 -0.43 15.16
N ALA A 683 40.68 -0.73 14.50
CA ALA A 683 41.89 -1.22 15.14
C ALA A 683 43.00 -0.16 15.24
N ARG A 684 43.78 -0.18 16.32
CA ARG A 684 44.93 0.72 16.53
C ARG A 684 46.08 -0.02 17.22
N ALA A 685 47.32 0.28 16.83
CA ALA A 685 48.54 -0.22 17.49
C ALA A 685 48.75 0.34 18.92
N GLY A 686 48.04 1.41 19.29
CA GLY A 686 48.05 2.04 20.60
C GLY A 686 46.66 2.55 20.99
N ILE A 687 46.55 3.20 22.16
CA ILE A 687 45.30 3.83 22.61
C ILE A 687 45.18 5.22 21.97
N GLY A 688 44.05 5.50 21.31
CA GLY A 688 43.82 6.78 20.64
C GLY A 688 42.41 6.89 20.08
N PRO A 689 42.05 8.07 19.53
CA PRO A 689 40.75 8.27 18.91
C PRO A 689 40.58 7.37 17.68
N VAL A 690 39.33 7.05 17.37
CA VAL A 690 38.94 6.34 16.14
C VAL A 690 38.03 7.23 15.31
N ALA A 691 38.08 7.08 14.00
CA ALA A 691 37.25 7.83 13.08
C ALA A 691 36.34 6.87 12.32
N LEU A 692 35.07 7.25 12.21
CA LEU A 692 34.10 6.59 11.34
C LEU A 692 33.93 7.40 10.06
N THR A 693 33.79 6.71 8.93
CA THR A 693 33.40 7.33 7.66
C THR A 693 31.95 7.80 7.75
N GLN A 694 31.54 8.68 6.84
CA GLN A 694 30.15 9.14 6.78
C GLN A 694 29.16 7.98 6.57
N ASN A 695 29.53 7.00 5.74
CA ASN A 695 28.70 5.84 5.46
C ASN A 695 28.53 4.94 6.69
N GLU A 696 29.61 4.68 7.43
CA GLU A 696 29.58 3.92 8.69
C GLU A 696 28.69 4.61 9.74
N TRP A 697 28.84 5.93 9.89
CA TRP A 697 28.04 6.69 10.86
C TRP A 697 26.55 6.67 10.55
N PHE A 698 26.16 6.85 9.28
CA PHE A 698 24.75 6.79 8.87
C PHE A 698 24.18 5.37 9.03
N LYS A 699 24.97 4.33 8.79
CA LYS A 699 24.56 2.94 9.07
C LYS A 699 24.37 2.70 10.56
N ALA A 700 25.23 3.29 11.41
CA ALA A 700 25.08 3.23 12.86
C ALA A 700 23.78 3.90 13.35
N GLN A 701 23.44 5.07 12.82
CA GLN A 701 22.17 5.76 13.14
C GLN A 701 20.96 4.91 12.77
N ARG A 702 21.00 4.31 11.58
CA ARG A 702 19.88 3.55 11.03
C ARG A 702 19.64 2.21 11.71
N PHE A 703 20.71 1.44 11.93
CA PHE A 703 20.60 0.12 12.54
C PHE A 703 20.50 0.20 14.06
N ALA A 704 20.86 1.34 14.67
CA ALA A 704 20.68 1.66 16.07
C ALA A 704 21.16 0.50 16.98
N ASP A 705 20.24 -0.18 17.66
CA ASP A 705 20.55 -1.26 18.59
C ASP A 705 21.11 -2.53 17.91
N ASP A 706 20.94 -2.68 16.60
CA ASP A 706 21.51 -3.77 15.81
C ASP A 706 22.95 -3.44 15.34
N TYR A 707 23.42 -2.19 15.47
CA TYR A 707 24.76 -1.76 15.07
C TYR A 707 25.76 -1.72 16.24
N PHE A 708 26.97 -2.18 15.98
CA PHE A 708 28.05 -2.25 16.96
C PHE A 708 29.35 -1.66 16.40
N LEU A 709 30.02 -0.86 17.22
CA LEU A 709 31.40 -0.44 16.96
C LEU A 709 32.33 -1.26 17.85
N TYR A 710 33.24 -2.02 17.24
CA TYR A 710 34.26 -2.80 17.93
C TYR A 710 35.60 -2.07 17.83
N VAL A 711 36.08 -1.58 18.97
CA VAL A 711 37.38 -0.90 19.04
C VAL A 711 38.43 -1.83 19.60
N VAL A 712 39.50 -2.06 18.84
CA VAL A 712 40.64 -2.90 19.24
C VAL A 712 41.88 -2.02 19.40
N TRP A 713 42.23 -1.70 20.65
CA TRP A 713 43.48 -0.98 20.95
C TRP A 713 44.63 -1.94 21.25
N ASN A 714 45.85 -1.51 20.94
CA ASN A 714 47.07 -2.33 21.09
C ASN A 714 47.02 -3.62 20.25
N ALA A 715 46.32 -3.58 19.11
CA ALA A 715 46.31 -4.66 18.15
C ALA A 715 47.76 -5.05 17.78
N GLY A 716 48.07 -6.34 17.90
CA GLY A 716 49.41 -6.89 17.64
C GLY A 716 50.36 -6.99 18.84
N LYS A 717 50.05 -6.38 19.99
CA LYS A 717 50.91 -6.50 21.21
C LYS A 717 50.50 -7.63 22.14
N ASP A 718 49.21 -7.96 22.21
CA ASP A 718 48.70 -9.08 23.01
C ASP A 718 47.59 -9.84 22.23
N PRO A 719 47.77 -11.13 21.93
CA PRO A 719 46.77 -11.96 21.24
C PRO A 719 45.50 -12.23 22.08
N LYS A 720 45.46 -11.83 23.36
CA LYS A 720 44.27 -11.87 24.24
C LYS A 720 43.52 -10.53 24.30
N THR A 721 43.88 -9.55 23.49
CA THR A 721 43.15 -8.28 23.45
C THR A 721 41.72 -8.51 22.98
N GLU A 722 40.75 -8.23 23.86
CA GLU A 722 39.33 -8.28 23.52
C GLU A 722 38.86 -6.94 22.94
N PRO A 723 37.97 -6.95 21.92
CA PRO A 723 37.38 -5.74 21.38
C PRO A 723 36.47 -5.07 22.42
N ILE A 724 36.51 -3.74 22.48
CA ILE A 724 35.50 -2.97 23.20
C ILE A 724 34.26 -2.89 22.31
N ALA A 725 33.22 -3.64 22.67
CA ALA A 725 31.96 -3.68 21.94
C ALA A 725 31.02 -2.56 22.40
N ILE A 726 30.72 -1.60 21.51
CA ILE A 726 29.82 -0.48 21.77
C ILE A 726 28.57 -0.65 20.92
N GLN A 727 27.43 -0.92 21.56
CA GLN A 727 26.12 -1.00 20.91
C GLN A 727 25.57 0.40 20.64
N ASN A 728 24.94 0.61 19.48
CA ASN A 728 24.30 1.87 19.08
C ASN A 728 25.23 3.09 19.31
N PRO A 729 26.40 3.13 18.65
CA PRO A 729 27.38 4.19 18.87
C PRO A 729 26.84 5.57 18.50
N ALA A 730 25.88 5.66 17.57
CA ALA A 730 25.25 6.91 17.16
C ALA A 730 24.48 7.61 18.28
N GLN A 731 23.83 6.84 19.16
CA GLN A 731 23.13 7.37 20.33
C GLN A 731 24.04 7.44 21.57
N ASN A 732 25.03 6.55 21.66
CA ASN A 732 25.82 6.34 22.88
C ASN A 732 27.17 7.05 22.91
N LEU A 733 27.63 7.66 21.81
CA LEU A 733 28.93 8.35 21.75
C LEU A 733 28.75 9.79 21.29
N THR A 734 29.60 10.67 21.84
CA THR A 734 29.75 12.04 21.35
C THR A 734 30.83 12.05 20.26
N VAL A 735 30.53 12.66 19.12
CA VAL A 735 31.43 12.72 17.95
C VAL A 735 31.71 14.15 17.54
N ASP A 736 32.98 14.41 17.20
CA ASP A 736 33.38 15.65 16.54
C ASP A 736 33.38 15.42 15.02
N GLU A 737 32.52 16.14 14.31
CA GLU A 737 32.50 16.14 12.84
C GLU A 737 33.68 16.98 12.33
N LYS A 738 34.65 16.33 11.68
CA LYS A 738 35.73 17.04 10.99
C LYS A 738 35.35 17.24 9.52
N VAL A 739 35.22 18.51 9.12
CA VAL A 739 34.74 18.90 7.79
C VAL A 739 35.81 18.75 6.70
N GLU A 740 37.10 18.79 7.05
CA GLU A 740 38.22 18.67 6.08
C GLU A 740 38.27 17.31 5.37
N ALA A 741 37.75 16.26 6.01
CA ALA A 741 37.42 14.97 5.42
C ALA A 741 36.25 14.44 6.26
N VAL A 742 35.03 14.37 5.71
CA VAL A 742 33.77 14.10 6.45
C VAL A 742 33.89 12.81 7.26
N ARG A 743 34.44 12.93 8.46
CA ARG A 743 34.77 11.85 9.38
C ARG A 743 34.26 12.23 10.76
N TYR A 744 33.64 11.26 11.42
CA TYR A 744 33.14 11.40 12.78
C TYR A 744 34.20 10.85 13.73
N VAL A 745 34.88 11.73 14.46
CA VAL A 745 35.97 11.35 15.35
C VAL A 745 35.43 11.11 16.75
N ILE A 746 35.69 9.92 17.29
CA ILE A 746 35.32 9.52 18.65
C ILE A 746 36.58 9.59 19.53
N ALA A 747 36.51 10.35 20.62
CA ALA A 747 37.61 10.50 21.56
C ALA A 747 37.89 9.20 22.34
N ALA A 748 39.18 8.91 22.61
CA ALA A 748 39.59 7.73 23.36
C ALA A 748 39.00 7.68 24.79
N SER A 749 38.83 8.85 25.42
CA SER A 749 38.22 8.97 26.75
C SER A 749 36.76 8.52 26.76
N GLU A 750 36.01 8.80 25.71
CA GLU A 750 34.60 8.40 25.57
C GLU A 750 34.48 6.87 25.43
N ILE A 751 35.34 6.28 24.60
CA ILE A 751 35.40 4.81 24.40
C ILE A 751 35.77 4.09 25.70
N GLN A 752 36.73 4.61 26.47
CA GLN A 752 37.14 4.03 27.75
C GLN A 752 36.00 4.00 28.77
N GLN A 753 35.17 5.04 28.82
CA GLN A 753 34.04 5.12 29.76
C GLN A 753 32.93 4.11 29.45
N ARG A 754 32.85 3.64 28.19
CA ARG A 754 31.82 2.69 27.72
C ARG A 754 32.28 1.24 27.71
N ARG A 755 33.51 0.95 28.17
CA ARG A 755 34.02 -0.41 28.34
C ARG A 755 33.19 -1.13 29.40
N ARG A 756 32.35 -2.07 28.96
CA ARG A 756 31.63 -2.99 29.85
C ARG A 756 32.56 -4.01 30.48
#